data_AF-A0A956WIK4-F1
#
_entry.id   AF-A0A956WIK4-F1
#
_cell.length_a   1.000
_cell.length_b   1.000
_cell.length_c   1.000
_cell.angle_alpha   90.00
_cell.angle_beta   90.00
_cell.angle_gamma   90.00
#
_symmetry.space_group_name_H-M   'P 1'
#
loop_
_entity.id
_entity.type
_entity.pdbx_description
1 polymer ?
#
loop_
_entity_poly.entity_id
_entity_poly.type
_entity_poly.pdbx_seq_one_letter_code
_entity_poly.pdbx_strand_id
1 'polypeptide(L)'
;MSFSFPELDALFLNARVNVPAVEQLGGGAVRRDAEGHPVRAAGRHNVVYELRTLTGRILVLRVPQNPGRERDQALAQRYVALQQDHLLDPLRAPHGPLPGNIQWLPDGLRLRDSDGSVFSCPLVVMERVAGRTLREMATRLCQSGDGSHIAMIADRWLESALAMEAAGFVHGDLSPDNIMVRPDGAIAVVDLDSATWPGFRVEHEAPESDSALRHPQGVPRNPIYRDRFPALMLWAALRILAARPDLLPELPAHGLLFSNADVRRPAASSVFARLEADEGPLRLLLEVVRRAIRFAPEELPPLSEIASRLDTLGFPRQASRPSARPARAARAQAASALGTPGTPDTLAQLPLETTPAPARPVLPPNRTAVAGDTHQNQRLGALHTAIQQRDEREALRLWAELREAPAAQVYATVLHQLVAQETHAAIDRALRRRDDDALLYAMSQAAAAGVAPNAAALTATRLARRRVETRAVLAAALDADDHPTLVHLHRTGQLSELGPLDPAITRALARALARQSVERAVASDDDVAICAAADPGLWREEETRPHALWTRLDLAWQRSRWTQDVRAALRRRDAPYLRGLLAKAPSGAEARLTDVERRRVQRTIARGQAASRLESALREGPDREVVEALAELESSGAPFSDELDWSAVRGVVDRLSLADSLRAAMATEPPDMERMARLLPAARAALGDLQRAGPEWAELEQAVLRAAHLERLREALGSGDDSRIAAAADPDPFHVRGLLGQDEAAIVAAVLGRTHAQVRRHAS
;
A
#
# COMPACT_ATOMS: atom_id res chain seq x y z
N MET A 1 -4.14 -25.81 -6.99
CA MET A 1 -3.30 -26.83 -6.34
C MET A 1 -2.66 -26.16 -5.14
N SER A 2 -2.71 -26.78 -3.96
CA SER A 2 -2.03 -26.30 -2.75
C SER A 2 -1.06 -27.38 -2.29
N PHE A 3 0.19 -27.03 -1.99
CA PHE A 3 1.21 -27.98 -1.55
C PHE A 3 1.17 -28.18 -0.05
N SER A 4 1.38 -29.40 0.42
CA SER A 4 1.62 -29.64 1.85
C SER A 4 3.06 -29.26 2.23
N PHE A 5 3.28 -28.89 3.50
CA PHE A 5 4.64 -28.60 3.98
C PHE A 5 5.60 -29.78 3.84
N PRO A 6 5.23 -31.04 4.16
CA PRO A 6 6.13 -32.19 4.02
C PRO A 6 6.56 -32.45 2.57
N GLU A 7 5.69 -32.22 1.59
CA GLU A 7 6.03 -32.35 0.17
C GLU A 7 7.08 -31.32 -0.24
N LEU A 8 6.91 -30.05 0.17
CA LEU A 8 7.90 -29.01 -0.09
C LEU A 8 9.23 -29.32 0.61
N ASP A 9 9.21 -29.75 1.87
CA ASP A 9 10.43 -30.12 2.60
C ASP A 9 11.22 -31.21 1.87
N ALA A 10 10.53 -32.24 1.37
CA ALA A 10 11.16 -33.33 0.61
C ALA A 10 11.84 -32.83 -0.68
N LEU A 11 11.25 -31.84 -1.35
CA LEU A 11 11.84 -31.22 -2.54
C LEU A 11 13.10 -30.42 -2.18
N PHE A 12 13.06 -29.63 -1.11
CA PHE A 12 14.19 -28.82 -0.65
C PHE A 12 15.30 -29.63 0.02
N LEU A 13 15.01 -30.83 0.54
CA LEU A 13 16.04 -31.79 0.96
C LEU A 13 16.93 -32.23 -0.21
N ASN A 14 16.35 -32.37 -1.41
CA ASN A 14 17.03 -32.71 -2.67
C ASN A 14 17.07 -31.52 -3.64
N ALA A 15 17.37 -30.33 -3.12
CA ALA A 15 17.22 -29.08 -3.88
C ALA A 15 18.00 -29.01 -5.20
N ARG A 16 19.15 -29.69 -5.32
CA ARG A 16 19.92 -29.73 -6.59
C ARG A 16 19.14 -30.34 -7.76
N VAL A 17 18.21 -31.25 -7.49
CA VAL A 17 17.43 -31.95 -8.53
C VAL A 17 16.08 -31.29 -8.72
N ASN A 18 15.44 -30.91 -7.62
CA ASN A 18 14.03 -30.47 -7.62
C ASN A 18 13.86 -28.95 -7.64
N VAL A 19 14.90 -28.17 -7.32
CA VAL A 19 14.84 -26.71 -7.21
C VAL A 19 15.84 -26.09 -8.21
N PRO A 20 15.48 -25.94 -9.50
CA PRO A 20 16.38 -25.35 -10.50
C PRO A 20 16.90 -23.97 -10.12
N ALA A 21 16.17 -23.21 -9.31
CA ALA A 21 16.64 -21.94 -8.76
C ALA A 21 18.01 -22.05 -8.08
N VAL A 22 18.32 -23.16 -7.40
CA VAL A 22 19.62 -23.33 -6.73
C VAL A 22 20.76 -23.30 -7.74
N GLU A 23 20.60 -23.94 -8.90
CA GLU A 23 21.61 -23.93 -9.97
C GLU A 23 21.67 -22.56 -10.65
N GLN A 24 20.53 -21.94 -10.95
CA GLN A 24 20.45 -20.59 -11.53
C GLN A 24 21.13 -19.52 -10.66
N LEU A 25 21.14 -19.71 -9.33
CA LEU A 25 21.80 -18.82 -8.37
C LEU A 25 23.30 -19.15 -8.16
N GLY A 26 23.88 -20.05 -8.95
CA GLY A 26 25.29 -20.45 -8.86
C GLY A 26 25.58 -21.52 -7.81
N GLY A 27 24.56 -22.27 -7.38
CA GLY A 27 24.68 -23.36 -6.42
C GLY A 27 24.61 -22.93 -4.95
N GLY A 28 24.46 -23.91 -4.07
CA GLY A 28 24.36 -23.70 -2.63
C GLY A 28 23.77 -24.90 -1.89
N ALA A 29 23.57 -24.73 -0.59
CA ALA A 29 22.89 -25.70 0.26
C ALA A 29 21.75 -25.04 1.03
N VAL A 30 20.58 -25.67 1.00
CA VAL A 30 19.44 -25.25 1.84
C VAL A 30 19.83 -25.45 3.31
N ARG A 31 19.62 -24.44 4.13
CA ARG A 31 19.97 -24.50 5.56
C ARG A 31 19.07 -25.52 6.26
N ARG A 32 19.66 -26.30 7.16
CA ARG A 32 18.97 -27.34 7.93
C ARG A 32 19.06 -27.05 9.43
N ASP A 33 18.06 -27.49 10.18
CA ASP A 33 18.08 -27.50 11.64
C ASP A 33 19.00 -28.60 12.19
N ALA A 34 19.02 -28.78 13.52
CA ALA A 34 19.87 -29.77 14.17
C ALA A 34 19.42 -31.21 13.85
N GLU A 35 18.14 -31.38 13.54
CA GLU A 35 17.48 -32.64 13.20
C GLU A 35 17.62 -32.98 11.70
N GLY A 36 18.18 -32.08 10.89
CA GLY A 36 18.45 -32.27 9.48
C GLY A 36 17.30 -31.88 8.55
N HIS A 37 16.22 -31.28 9.06
CA HIS A 37 15.12 -30.77 8.26
C HIS A 37 15.44 -29.39 7.69
N PRO A 38 14.90 -29.01 6.51
CA PRO A 38 15.06 -27.67 5.97
C PRO A 38 14.50 -26.61 6.92
N VAL A 39 15.29 -25.56 7.20
CA VAL A 39 14.79 -24.42 7.97
C VAL A 39 13.82 -23.65 7.09
N ARG A 40 12.55 -23.61 7.52
CA ARG A 40 11.48 -22.88 6.83
C ARG A 40 10.71 -21.94 7.76
N ALA A 41 10.14 -20.89 7.17
CA ALA A 41 9.09 -20.08 7.78
C ALA A 41 7.84 -20.15 6.90
N ALA A 42 6.67 -20.33 7.49
CA ALA A 42 5.40 -20.38 6.77
C ALA A 42 4.59 -19.11 7.07
N GLY A 43 4.23 -18.38 6.00
CA GLY A 43 3.25 -17.30 6.04
C GLY A 43 1.89 -17.77 5.52
N ARG A 44 0.90 -16.88 5.53
CA ARG A 44 -0.49 -17.18 5.13
C ARG A 44 -0.65 -17.66 3.68
N HIS A 45 0.27 -17.26 2.79
CA HIS A 45 0.20 -17.56 1.36
C HIS A 45 1.53 -18.04 0.77
N ASN A 46 2.58 -18.18 1.59
CA ASN A 46 3.94 -18.41 1.11
C ASN A 46 4.74 -19.25 2.10
N VAL A 47 5.65 -20.06 1.58
CA VAL A 47 6.67 -20.77 2.38
C VAL A 47 8.04 -20.26 2.01
N VAL A 48 8.87 -20.06 3.02
CA VAL A 48 10.16 -19.40 2.87
C VAL A 48 11.25 -20.35 3.33
N TYR A 49 12.19 -20.66 2.45
CA TYR A 49 13.38 -21.47 2.75
C TYR A 49 14.64 -20.61 2.70
N GLU A 50 15.68 -21.02 3.41
CA GLU A 50 16.97 -20.33 3.38
C GLU A 50 18.02 -21.11 2.60
N LEU A 51 18.65 -20.47 1.62
CA LEU A 51 19.73 -21.01 0.81
C LEU A 51 21.05 -20.33 1.17
N ARG A 52 22.06 -21.11 1.58
CA ARG A 52 23.44 -20.64 1.68
C ARG A 52 24.14 -20.86 0.34
N THR A 53 24.50 -19.79 -0.34
CA THR A 53 25.23 -19.85 -1.61
C THR A 53 26.68 -20.30 -1.41
N LEU A 54 27.35 -20.70 -2.48
CA LEU A 54 28.79 -21.02 -2.45
C LEU A 54 29.67 -19.82 -2.05
N THR A 55 29.20 -18.60 -2.35
CA THR A 55 29.86 -17.35 -1.95
C THR A 55 29.65 -16.99 -0.47
N GLY A 56 28.90 -17.81 0.28
CA GLY A 56 28.63 -17.60 1.70
C GLY A 56 27.48 -16.65 2.00
N ARG A 57 26.81 -16.09 0.98
CA ARG A 57 25.59 -15.29 1.16
C ARG A 57 24.43 -16.19 1.57
N ILE A 58 23.47 -15.62 2.30
CA ILE A 58 22.24 -16.31 2.64
C ILE A 58 21.10 -15.64 1.89
N LEU A 59 20.48 -16.40 1.01
CA LEU A 59 19.32 -15.99 0.23
C LEU A 59 18.07 -16.65 0.82
N VAL A 60 16.96 -15.97 0.60
CA VAL A 60 15.62 -16.45 0.93
C VAL A 60 14.95 -16.89 -0.36
N LEU A 61 14.41 -18.10 -0.36
CA LEU A 61 13.62 -18.69 -1.43
C LEU A 61 12.16 -18.72 -1.00
N ARG A 62 11.36 -17.79 -1.53
CA ARG A 62 9.93 -17.67 -1.22
C ARG A 62 9.11 -18.38 -2.29
N VAL A 63 8.34 -19.36 -1.83
CA VAL A 63 7.48 -20.25 -2.63
C VAL A 63 6.02 -19.85 -2.42
N PRO A 64 5.28 -19.43 -3.47
CA PRO A 64 3.84 -19.20 -3.38
C PRO A 64 3.08 -20.51 -3.13
N GLN A 65 2.18 -20.55 -2.15
CA GLN A 65 1.42 -21.76 -1.81
C GLN A 65 0.25 -22.06 -2.75
N ASN A 66 -0.31 -21.03 -3.39
CA ASN A 66 -1.44 -21.12 -4.31
C ASN A 66 -1.03 -20.56 -5.67
N PRO A 67 -0.26 -21.32 -6.48
CA PRO A 67 0.11 -20.91 -7.83
C PRO A 67 -1.15 -20.72 -8.67
N GLY A 68 -1.18 -19.63 -9.44
CA GLY A 68 -2.32 -19.24 -10.24
C GLY A 68 -1.89 -18.29 -11.34
N ARG A 69 -2.18 -18.64 -12.60
CA ARG A 69 -1.60 -17.99 -13.79
C ARG A 69 -1.71 -16.46 -13.79
N GLU A 70 -2.87 -15.90 -13.45
CA GLU A 70 -3.08 -14.44 -13.41
C GLU A 70 -2.33 -13.79 -12.25
N ARG A 71 -2.36 -14.40 -11.05
CA ARG A 71 -1.64 -13.91 -9.87
C ARG A 71 -0.13 -13.97 -10.09
N ASP A 72 0.37 -15.08 -10.61
CA ASP A 72 1.79 -15.31 -10.87
C ASP A 72 2.29 -14.34 -11.94
N GLN A 73 1.48 -14.01 -12.95
CA GLN A 73 1.82 -12.99 -13.93
C GLN A 73 1.92 -11.59 -13.29
N ALA A 74 0.98 -11.22 -12.43
CA ALA A 74 1.03 -9.93 -11.73
C ALA A 74 2.22 -9.85 -10.75
N LEU A 75 2.52 -10.93 -10.03
CA LEU A 75 3.69 -11.02 -9.16
C LEU A 75 5.00 -10.98 -9.97
N ALA A 76 5.07 -11.68 -11.11
CA ALA A 76 6.21 -11.66 -12.01
C ALA A 76 6.52 -10.24 -12.48
N GLN A 77 5.52 -9.52 -12.99
CA GLN A 77 5.69 -8.13 -13.42
C GLN A 77 6.21 -7.25 -12.28
N ARG A 78 5.67 -7.41 -11.07
CA ARG A 78 6.08 -6.65 -9.88
C ARG A 78 7.51 -6.95 -9.46
N TYR A 79 7.88 -8.21 -9.30
CA TYR A 79 9.22 -8.59 -8.84
C TYR A 79 10.30 -8.34 -9.89
N VAL A 80 9.99 -8.47 -11.18
CA VAL A 80 10.88 -8.05 -12.27
C VAL A 80 11.10 -6.53 -12.24
N ALA A 81 10.05 -5.74 -12.05
CA ALA A 81 10.19 -4.29 -11.90
C ALA A 81 10.98 -3.92 -10.63
N LEU A 82 10.72 -4.59 -9.49
CA LEU A 82 11.48 -4.42 -8.24
C LEU A 82 12.96 -4.74 -8.42
N GLN A 83 13.30 -5.69 -9.29
CA GLN A 83 14.68 -6.05 -9.61
C GLN A 83 15.36 -4.98 -10.47
N GLN A 84 14.67 -4.45 -11.48
CA GLN A 84 15.25 -3.60 -12.53
C GLN A 84 15.23 -2.10 -12.21
N ASP A 85 14.34 -1.62 -11.36
CA ASP A 85 14.18 -0.18 -11.13
C ASP A 85 15.28 0.40 -10.24
N HIS A 86 16.19 1.16 -10.86
CA HIS A 86 17.30 1.84 -10.20
C HIS A 86 16.87 2.97 -9.25
N LEU A 87 15.63 3.49 -9.36
CA LEU A 87 15.10 4.48 -8.41
C LEU A 87 14.98 3.90 -6.99
N LEU A 88 14.94 2.57 -6.87
CA LEU A 88 14.88 1.87 -5.59
C LEU A 88 16.28 1.50 -5.05
N ASP A 89 17.37 1.82 -5.75
CA ASP A 89 18.74 1.52 -5.30
C ASP A 89 19.05 2.10 -3.90
N PRO A 90 18.66 3.34 -3.56
CA PRO A 90 18.84 3.87 -2.21
C PRO A 90 18.08 3.05 -1.15
N LEU A 91 16.92 2.50 -1.49
CA LEU A 91 16.12 1.68 -0.58
C LEU A 91 16.67 0.26 -0.43
N ARG A 92 17.34 -0.27 -1.47
CA ARG A 92 17.99 -1.60 -1.50
C ARG A 92 19.45 -1.57 -1.04
N ALA A 93 19.97 -0.40 -0.67
CA ALA A 93 21.31 -0.24 -0.13
C ALA A 93 21.50 -1.13 1.12
N PRO A 94 22.76 -1.45 1.50
CA PRO A 94 23.02 -2.14 2.76
C PRO A 94 22.35 -1.40 3.92
N HIS A 95 21.60 -2.13 4.76
CA HIS A 95 20.79 -1.58 5.85
C HIS A 95 19.59 -0.71 5.45
N GLY A 96 19.28 -0.65 4.15
CA GLY A 96 18.09 0.04 3.63
C GLY A 96 16.77 -0.68 3.94
N PRO A 97 15.64 0.00 3.70
CA PRO A 97 14.30 -0.53 3.99
C PRO A 97 13.86 -1.68 3.07
N LEU A 98 14.53 -1.93 1.94
CA LEU A 98 14.22 -3.06 1.06
C LEU A 98 15.30 -4.14 1.11
N PRO A 99 14.93 -5.43 0.94
CA PRO A 99 15.90 -6.49 0.76
C PRO A 99 16.75 -6.28 -0.51
N GLY A 100 18.03 -6.67 -0.44
CA GLY A 100 18.89 -6.74 -1.62
C GLY A 100 18.59 -7.97 -2.48
N ASN A 101 19.22 -8.04 -3.66
CA ASN A 101 19.21 -9.23 -4.55
C ASN A 101 17.81 -9.80 -4.86
N ILE A 102 16.80 -8.93 -5.00
CA ILE A 102 15.44 -9.32 -5.36
C ILE A 102 15.42 -9.84 -6.81
N GLN A 103 14.91 -11.06 -7.01
CA GLN A 103 14.80 -11.70 -8.32
C GLN A 103 13.52 -12.52 -8.42
N TRP A 104 12.90 -12.50 -9.60
CA TRP A 104 11.81 -13.41 -9.96
C TRP A 104 12.36 -14.56 -10.80
N LEU A 105 12.15 -15.80 -10.37
CA LEU A 105 12.53 -17.00 -11.10
C LEU A 105 11.27 -17.73 -11.55
N PRO A 106 10.86 -17.65 -12.83
CA PRO A 106 9.63 -18.28 -13.31
C PRO A 106 9.70 -19.81 -13.21
N ASP A 107 10.89 -20.38 -13.33
CA ASP A 107 11.16 -21.82 -13.25
C ASP A 107 11.95 -22.19 -11.99
N GLY A 108 11.46 -21.74 -10.84
CA GLY A 108 12.20 -21.84 -9.59
C GLY A 108 12.17 -23.22 -8.93
N LEU A 109 11.04 -23.92 -9.03
CA LEU A 109 10.80 -25.22 -8.40
C LEU A 109 10.08 -26.17 -9.37
N ARG A 110 10.56 -27.41 -9.48
CA ARG A 110 9.95 -28.48 -10.29
C ARG A 110 9.10 -29.37 -9.40
N LEU A 111 7.85 -29.53 -9.79
CA LEU A 111 6.85 -30.32 -9.09
C LEU A 111 6.37 -31.44 -9.99
N ARG A 112 6.01 -32.57 -9.38
CA ARG A 112 5.35 -33.69 -10.06
C ARG A 112 3.88 -33.67 -9.67
N ASP A 113 2.99 -33.67 -10.66
CA ASP A 113 1.57 -33.85 -10.44
C ASP A 113 1.25 -35.34 -10.21
N SER A 114 0.04 -35.61 -9.72
CA SER A 114 -0.54 -36.93 -9.46
C SER A 114 -0.52 -37.88 -10.67
N ASP A 115 -0.51 -37.34 -11.88
CA ASP A 115 -0.39 -38.09 -13.15
C ASP A 115 1.07 -38.35 -13.58
N GLY A 116 2.05 -37.90 -12.80
CA GLY A 116 3.48 -38.04 -13.08
C GLY A 116 4.06 -36.95 -14.00
N SER A 117 3.25 -36.00 -14.48
CA SER A 117 3.72 -34.86 -15.25
C SER A 117 4.55 -33.91 -14.38
N VAL A 118 5.61 -33.33 -14.96
CA VAL A 118 6.46 -32.35 -14.25
C VAL A 118 6.06 -30.96 -14.69
N PHE A 119 5.65 -30.12 -13.76
CA PHE A 119 5.41 -28.71 -14.01
C PHE A 119 6.33 -27.81 -13.17
N SER A 120 6.56 -26.62 -13.68
CA SER A 120 7.45 -25.63 -13.09
C SER A 120 6.62 -24.59 -12.36
N CYS A 121 7.07 -24.16 -11.19
CA CYS A 121 6.43 -23.09 -10.44
C CYS A 121 7.44 -22.00 -10.07
N PRO A 122 6.97 -20.74 -9.97
CA PRO A 122 7.85 -19.62 -9.75
C PRO A 122 8.35 -19.56 -8.31
N LEU A 123 9.53 -18.96 -8.14
CA LEU A 123 10.10 -18.58 -6.86
C LEU A 123 10.51 -17.12 -6.87
N VAL A 124 10.36 -16.47 -5.71
CA VAL A 124 10.97 -15.18 -5.45
C VAL A 124 12.24 -15.41 -4.65
N VAL A 125 13.33 -14.79 -5.08
CA VAL A 125 14.62 -14.82 -4.39
C VAL A 125 14.92 -13.43 -3.87
N MET A 126 15.43 -13.33 -2.65
CA MET A 126 15.94 -12.08 -2.09
C MET A 126 17.04 -12.36 -1.08
N GLU A 127 17.82 -11.34 -0.74
CA GLU A 127 18.78 -11.43 0.34
C GLU A 127 18.08 -11.65 1.68
N ARG A 128 18.63 -12.53 2.52
CA ARG A 128 18.08 -12.77 3.85
C ARG A 128 18.25 -11.52 4.71
N VAL A 129 17.13 -10.94 5.12
CA VAL A 129 17.13 -9.96 6.20
C VAL A 129 17.33 -10.68 7.52
N ALA A 130 18.53 -10.61 8.07
CA ALA A 130 18.81 -11.13 9.41
C ALA A 130 18.07 -10.29 10.45
N GLY A 131 17.48 -10.91 11.47
CA GLY A 131 16.77 -10.17 12.51
C GLY A 131 15.57 -10.93 13.06
N ARG A 132 14.68 -10.17 13.69
CA ARG A 132 13.36 -10.60 14.17
C ARG A 132 12.28 -9.73 13.54
N THR A 133 11.04 -10.21 13.51
CA THR A 133 9.93 -9.31 13.14
C THR A 133 9.80 -8.18 14.17
N LEU A 134 9.19 -7.06 13.79
CA LEU A 134 8.95 -5.93 14.68
C LEU A 134 8.08 -6.37 15.86
N ARG A 135 7.12 -7.26 15.63
CA ARG A 135 6.33 -7.89 16.69
C ARG A 135 7.19 -8.64 17.69
N GLU A 136 7.99 -9.59 17.22
CA GLU A 136 8.87 -10.39 18.08
C GLU A 136 9.84 -9.52 18.87
N MET A 137 10.41 -8.50 18.21
CA MET A 137 11.33 -7.57 18.84
C MET A 137 10.64 -6.73 19.92
N ALA A 138 9.50 -6.11 19.60
CA ALA A 138 8.73 -5.31 20.55
C ALA A 138 8.26 -6.16 21.74
N THR A 139 7.79 -7.39 21.50
CA THR A 139 7.42 -8.34 22.55
C THR A 139 8.56 -8.63 23.50
N ARG A 140 9.73 -8.98 22.97
CA ARG A 140 10.92 -9.23 23.78
C ARG A 140 11.31 -8.01 24.61
N LEU A 141 11.32 -6.82 24.00
CA LEU A 141 11.74 -5.60 24.68
C LEU A 141 10.75 -5.14 25.75
N CYS A 142 9.45 -5.30 25.51
CA CYS A 142 8.43 -5.01 26.51
C CYS A 142 8.56 -5.96 27.72
N GLN A 143 8.79 -7.25 27.47
CA GLN A 143 9.02 -8.24 28.53
C GLN A 143 10.27 -7.92 29.37
N SER A 144 11.31 -7.38 28.75
CA SER A 144 12.51 -6.93 29.48
C SER A 144 12.39 -5.52 30.08
N GLY A 145 11.29 -4.80 29.87
CA GLY A 145 11.11 -3.41 30.31
C GLY A 145 12.05 -2.41 29.63
N ASP A 146 12.58 -2.73 28.45
CA ASP A 146 13.60 -1.94 27.75
C ASP A 146 12.97 -0.89 26.83
N GLY A 147 12.33 0.10 27.45
CA GLY A 147 11.65 1.20 26.75
C GLY A 147 12.59 2.02 25.86
N SER A 148 13.87 2.13 26.26
CA SER A 148 14.91 2.83 25.49
C SER A 148 15.10 2.23 24.10
N HIS A 149 15.27 0.91 24.02
CA HIS A 149 15.43 0.25 22.73
C HIS A 149 14.14 0.26 21.89
N ILE A 150 12.96 0.20 22.51
CA ILE A 150 11.69 0.36 21.78
C ILE A 150 11.60 1.76 21.15
N ALA A 151 11.97 2.81 21.88
CA ALA A 151 12.01 4.17 21.35
C ALA A 151 12.98 4.31 20.17
N MET A 152 14.18 3.72 20.30
CA MET A 152 15.15 3.68 19.20
C MET A 152 14.57 2.98 17.95
N ILE A 153 13.88 1.84 18.12
CA ILE A 153 13.23 1.13 17.00
C ILE A 153 12.11 1.98 16.37
N ALA A 154 11.35 2.72 17.19
CA ALA A 154 10.35 3.67 16.69
C ALA A 154 10.99 4.71 15.77
N ASP A 155 12.11 5.29 16.18
CA ASP A 155 12.81 6.30 15.40
C ASP A 155 13.38 5.72 14.10
N ARG A 156 13.97 4.51 14.15
CA ARG A 156 14.42 3.79 12.94
C ARG A 156 13.27 3.44 12.01
N TRP A 157 12.10 3.10 12.55
CA TRP A 157 10.91 2.81 11.73
C TRP A 157 10.47 4.05 10.98
N LEU A 158 10.41 5.18 11.68
CA LEU A 158 10.06 6.45 11.06
C LEU A 158 11.07 6.86 9.99
N GLU A 159 12.38 6.72 10.24
CA GLU A 159 13.43 6.96 9.23
C GLU A 159 13.22 6.10 7.97
N SER A 160 12.95 4.79 8.13
CA SER A 160 12.67 3.89 7.00
C SER A 160 11.37 4.24 6.27
N ALA A 161 10.30 4.57 7.00
CA ALA A 161 9.03 4.98 6.40
C ALA A 161 9.14 6.28 5.61
N LEU A 162 9.91 7.25 6.12
CA LEU A 162 10.22 8.50 5.42
C LEU A 162 11.01 8.26 4.14
N ALA A 163 12.01 7.37 4.17
CA ALA A 163 12.79 7.02 2.99
C ALA A 163 11.92 6.36 1.90
N MET A 164 11.02 5.44 2.29
CA MET A 164 10.07 4.83 1.37
C MET A 164 9.10 5.87 0.78
N GLU A 165 8.51 6.74 1.61
CA GLU A 165 7.59 7.79 1.13
C GLU A 165 8.30 8.77 0.18
N ALA A 166 9.55 9.17 0.48
CA ALA A 166 10.34 10.05 -0.37
C ALA A 166 10.63 9.45 -1.75
N ALA A 167 10.79 8.13 -1.84
CA ALA A 167 10.92 7.40 -3.10
C ALA A 167 9.57 7.16 -3.81
N GLY A 168 8.45 7.54 -3.19
CA GLY A 168 7.10 7.21 -3.65
C GLY A 168 6.78 5.72 -3.53
N PHE A 169 7.57 4.96 -2.77
CA PHE A 169 7.40 3.54 -2.57
C PHE A 169 6.29 3.28 -1.55
N VAL A 170 5.30 2.50 -1.95
CA VAL A 170 4.18 2.05 -1.13
C VAL A 170 4.27 0.54 -1.03
N HIS A 171 4.38 0.03 0.18
CA HIS A 171 4.31 -1.39 0.51
C HIS A 171 2.90 -1.95 0.32
N GLY A 172 1.87 -1.23 0.80
CA GLY A 172 0.45 -1.58 0.62
C GLY A 172 -0.11 -2.63 1.59
N ASP A 173 0.77 -3.31 2.33
CA ASP A 173 0.43 -4.27 3.39
C ASP A 173 1.33 -4.14 4.63
N LEU A 174 1.50 -2.93 5.15
CA LEU A 174 2.33 -2.71 6.34
C LEU A 174 1.71 -3.37 7.57
N SER A 175 2.47 -4.26 8.19
CA SER A 175 2.13 -4.95 9.44
C SER A 175 3.41 -5.18 10.27
N PRO A 176 3.30 -5.37 11.60
CA PRO A 176 4.46 -5.68 12.44
C PRO A 176 5.20 -6.97 12.04
N ASP A 177 4.50 -7.87 11.35
CA ASP A 177 5.03 -9.17 10.93
C ASP A 177 5.78 -9.07 9.58
N ASN A 178 5.46 -8.05 8.78
CA ASN A 178 6.12 -7.71 7.52
C ASN A 178 7.30 -6.73 7.71
N ILE A 179 7.65 -6.37 8.94
CA ILE A 179 8.76 -5.46 9.25
C ILE A 179 9.81 -6.25 10.03
N MET A 180 11.04 -6.25 9.52
CA MET A 180 12.19 -6.94 10.11
C MET A 180 13.11 -5.92 10.79
N VAL A 181 13.45 -6.17 12.06
CA VAL A 181 14.45 -5.42 12.82
C VAL A 181 15.76 -6.19 12.81
N ARG A 182 16.77 -5.64 12.13
CA ARG A 182 18.11 -6.22 12.03
C ARG A 182 18.85 -6.11 13.38
N PRO A 183 19.89 -6.94 13.62
CA PRO A 183 20.66 -6.90 14.86
C PRO A 183 21.32 -5.55 15.17
N ASP A 184 21.59 -4.73 14.14
CA ASP A 184 22.12 -3.37 14.24
C ASP A 184 21.04 -2.29 14.44
N GLY A 185 19.76 -2.69 14.52
CA GLY A 185 18.61 -1.80 14.66
C GLY A 185 18.06 -1.25 13.35
N ALA A 186 18.71 -1.50 12.21
CA ALA A 186 18.18 -1.08 10.91
C ALA A 186 16.92 -1.88 10.54
N ILE A 187 16.03 -1.28 9.77
CA ILE A 187 14.74 -1.89 9.44
C ILE A 187 14.67 -2.24 7.97
N ALA A 188 14.01 -3.36 7.67
CA ALA A 188 13.60 -3.73 6.33
C ALA A 188 12.13 -4.14 6.32
N VAL A 189 11.41 -3.82 5.25
CA VAL A 189 10.09 -4.39 4.98
C VAL A 189 10.23 -5.62 4.10
N VAL A 190 9.44 -6.65 4.39
CA VAL A 190 9.34 -7.89 3.63
C VAL A 190 7.88 -8.09 3.23
N ASP A 191 7.62 -9.04 2.34
CA ASP A 191 6.31 -9.22 1.70
C ASP A 191 5.89 -8.10 0.73
N LEU A 192 6.67 -7.97 -0.34
CA LEU A 192 6.48 -6.93 -1.37
C LEU A 192 5.38 -7.26 -2.40
N ASP A 193 4.48 -8.20 -2.11
CA ASP A 193 3.47 -8.67 -3.05
C ASP A 193 2.43 -7.59 -3.39
N SER A 194 2.26 -6.61 -2.51
CA SER A 194 1.31 -5.49 -2.66
C SER A 194 1.98 -4.17 -3.05
N ALA A 195 3.30 -4.19 -3.28
CA ALA A 195 4.07 -2.98 -3.47
C ALA A 195 3.77 -2.26 -4.80
N THR A 196 3.85 -0.92 -4.76
CA THR A 196 3.73 -0.02 -5.92
C THR A 196 4.59 1.23 -5.71
N TRP A 197 5.12 1.79 -6.79
CA TRP A 197 5.99 2.97 -6.78
C TRP A 197 5.93 3.67 -8.14
N PRO A 198 6.56 4.85 -8.35
CA PRO A 198 6.42 5.59 -9.61
C PRO A 198 6.76 4.78 -10.87
N GLY A 199 7.78 3.92 -10.81
CA GLY A 199 8.21 3.04 -11.91
C GLY A 199 7.38 1.76 -12.07
N PHE A 200 6.44 1.49 -11.16
CA PHE A 200 5.53 0.34 -11.25
C PHE A 200 4.16 0.65 -10.66
N ARG A 201 3.20 0.92 -11.56
CA ARG A 201 1.79 1.13 -11.21
C ARG A 201 0.97 -0.05 -11.70
N VAL A 202 0.15 -0.58 -10.81
CA VAL A 202 -0.71 -1.72 -11.10
C VAL A 202 -1.95 -1.24 -11.87
N GLU A 203 -2.13 -1.68 -13.13
CA GLU A 203 -3.31 -1.37 -13.94
C GLU A 203 -4.57 -2.15 -13.51
N HIS A 204 -4.41 -3.27 -12.79
CA HIS A 204 -5.49 -4.14 -12.34
C HIS A 204 -5.32 -4.47 -10.86
N GLU A 205 -6.22 -3.91 -10.03
CA GLU A 205 -6.43 -4.17 -8.59
C GLU A 205 -5.25 -4.83 -7.85
N ALA A 206 -4.59 -4.05 -6.98
CA ALA A 206 -3.82 -4.66 -5.90
C ALA A 206 -4.72 -5.69 -5.18
N PRO A 207 -4.25 -6.92 -4.93
CA PRO A 207 -5.00 -7.87 -4.12
C PRO A 207 -5.43 -7.20 -2.83
N GLU A 208 -6.63 -7.56 -2.36
CA GLU A 208 -7.26 -7.03 -1.16
C GLU A 208 -6.22 -6.83 -0.06
N SER A 209 -5.98 -5.57 0.33
CA SER A 209 -5.03 -5.26 1.39
C SER A 209 -5.57 -5.87 2.68
N ASP A 210 -4.97 -6.97 3.10
CA ASP A 210 -5.18 -7.61 4.39
C ASP A 210 -4.39 -6.91 5.51
N SER A 211 -4.03 -5.64 5.29
CA SER A 211 -3.28 -4.83 6.23
C SER A 211 -3.91 -4.92 7.60
N ALA A 212 -3.04 -5.27 8.53
CA ALA A 212 -3.38 -5.57 9.90
C ALA A 212 -4.01 -4.32 10.57
N LEU A 213 -3.70 -3.11 10.08
CA LEU A 213 -4.29 -1.85 10.54
C LEU A 213 -4.68 -0.90 9.38
N ARG A 214 -5.96 -0.94 8.99
CA ARG A 214 -6.52 -0.10 7.92
C ARG A 214 -7.13 1.18 8.48
N HIS A 215 -7.07 2.24 7.67
CA HIS A 215 -7.72 3.49 8.00
C HIS A 215 -9.25 3.27 8.17
N PRO A 216 -9.89 3.78 9.23
CA PRO A 216 -11.29 3.50 9.56
C PRO A 216 -12.27 3.97 8.49
N GLN A 217 -11.92 5.02 7.74
CA GLN A 217 -12.72 5.55 6.62
C GLN A 217 -12.57 4.78 5.30
N GLY A 218 -11.75 3.72 5.27
CA GLY A 218 -11.55 2.87 4.10
C GLY A 218 -10.18 3.05 3.43
N VAL A 219 -10.00 2.41 2.27
CA VAL A 219 -8.74 2.44 1.52
C VAL A 219 -8.65 3.74 0.71
N PRO A 220 -7.53 4.48 0.78
CA PRO A 220 -7.39 5.72 0.03
C PRO A 220 -7.48 5.49 -1.47
N ARG A 221 -8.01 6.50 -2.19
CA ARG A 221 -8.17 6.48 -3.64
C ARG A 221 -6.84 6.35 -4.36
N ASN A 222 -5.86 7.13 -3.91
CA ASN A 222 -4.52 7.09 -4.48
C ASN A 222 -3.63 6.15 -3.63
N PRO A 223 -3.00 5.14 -4.25
CA PRO A 223 -2.14 4.20 -3.55
C PRO A 223 -1.04 4.84 -2.71
N ILE A 224 -0.55 6.04 -3.07
CA ILE A 224 0.52 6.74 -2.32
C ILE A 224 0.19 6.98 -0.84
N TYR A 225 -1.09 7.05 -0.49
CA TYR A 225 -1.53 7.33 0.88
C TYR A 225 -1.74 6.05 1.71
N ARG A 226 -1.69 4.86 1.09
CA ARG A 226 -2.03 3.58 1.75
C ARG A 226 -1.18 3.30 2.98
N ASP A 227 0.09 3.67 2.92
CA ASP A 227 1.05 3.37 3.98
C ASP A 227 1.13 4.43 5.07
N ARG A 228 0.62 5.66 4.85
CA ARG A 228 0.75 6.77 5.82
C ARG A 228 0.12 6.45 7.17
N PHE A 229 -1.14 6.00 7.13
CA PHE A 229 -1.87 5.65 8.34
C PHE A 229 -1.21 4.48 9.11
N PRO A 230 -0.98 3.29 8.52
CA PRO A 230 -0.35 2.19 9.24
C PRO A 230 1.06 2.55 9.72
N ALA A 231 1.86 3.30 8.94
CA ALA A 231 3.18 3.73 9.38
C ALA A 231 3.14 4.64 10.61
N LEU A 232 2.25 5.63 10.63
CA LEU A 232 2.02 6.51 11.78
C LEU A 232 1.56 5.72 13.01
N MET A 233 0.63 4.79 12.82
CA MET A 233 0.07 4.01 13.92
C MET A 233 1.09 3.04 14.52
N LEU A 234 1.94 2.40 13.71
CA LEU A 234 3.05 1.57 14.18
C LEU A 234 4.08 2.39 14.96
N TRP A 235 4.43 3.58 14.45
CA TRP A 235 5.32 4.49 15.17
C TRP A 235 4.71 4.89 16.53
N ALA A 236 3.45 5.31 16.55
CA ALA A 236 2.75 5.69 17.78
C ALA A 236 2.68 4.52 18.77
N ALA A 237 2.35 3.31 18.29
CA ALA A 237 2.34 2.10 19.10
C ALA A 237 3.70 1.84 19.76
N LEU A 238 4.80 1.94 19.01
CA LEU A 238 6.14 1.77 19.56
C LEU A 238 6.48 2.85 20.60
N ARG A 239 6.15 4.13 20.35
CA ARG A 239 6.39 5.21 21.32
C ARG A 239 5.57 5.04 22.60
N ILE A 240 4.33 4.55 22.49
CA ILE A 240 3.50 4.21 23.65
C ILE A 240 4.11 3.04 24.42
N LEU A 241 4.47 1.96 23.73
CA LEU A 241 5.08 0.77 24.36
C LEU A 241 6.45 1.07 24.99
N ALA A 242 7.20 2.04 24.47
CA ALA A 242 8.43 2.51 25.07
C ALA A 242 8.21 3.14 26.45
N ALA A 243 7.08 3.83 26.65
CA ALA A 243 6.71 4.41 27.94
C ALA A 243 5.92 3.44 28.83
N ARG A 244 5.11 2.57 28.22
CA ARG A 244 4.15 1.68 28.86
C ARG A 244 4.25 0.26 28.30
N PRO A 245 5.35 -0.47 28.59
CA PRO A 245 5.55 -1.84 28.09
C PRO A 245 4.52 -2.84 28.65
N ASP A 246 3.86 -2.49 29.77
CA ASP A 246 2.79 -3.26 30.41
C ASP A 246 1.50 -3.38 29.56
N LEU A 247 1.37 -2.60 28.49
CA LEU A 247 0.19 -2.63 27.63
C LEU A 247 0.20 -3.80 26.63
N LEU A 248 1.37 -4.33 26.28
CA LEU A 248 1.51 -5.34 25.24
C LEU A 248 0.86 -6.71 25.55
N PRO A 249 0.92 -7.25 26.79
CA PRO A 249 0.45 -8.61 27.09
C PRO A 249 -1.07 -8.83 26.92
N GLU A 250 -1.87 -7.77 26.79
CA GLU A 250 -3.34 -7.82 26.88
C GLU A 250 -4.09 -7.43 25.59
N LEU A 251 -3.39 -7.15 24.47
CA LEU A 251 -3.99 -6.41 23.33
C LEU A 251 -3.77 -7.06 21.94
N PRO A 252 -4.66 -6.80 20.94
CA PRO A 252 -5.00 -7.74 19.88
C PRO A 252 -3.91 -7.93 18.83
N ALA A 253 -3.81 -9.16 18.33
CA ALA A 253 -2.75 -9.67 17.46
C ALA A 253 -2.56 -8.96 16.09
N HIS A 254 -3.27 -7.88 15.75
CA HIS A 254 -3.34 -7.35 14.38
C HIS A 254 -2.75 -5.94 14.16
N GLY A 255 -2.13 -5.24 15.13
CA GLY A 255 -1.53 -3.93 14.81
C GLY A 255 -0.48 -3.41 15.80
N LEU A 256 0.22 -4.35 16.43
CA LEU A 256 1.15 -4.18 17.55
C LEU A 256 0.49 -3.76 18.87
N LEU A 257 -0.22 -2.62 18.89
CA LEU A 257 -0.96 -2.12 20.07
C LEU A 257 -2.45 -1.89 19.78
N PHE A 258 -2.76 -1.32 18.61
CA PHE A 258 -4.13 -1.02 18.19
C PHE A 258 -4.63 -2.10 17.22
N SER A 259 -5.93 -2.38 17.22
CA SER A 259 -6.60 -3.20 16.21
C SER A 259 -7.49 -2.38 15.29
N ASN A 260 -7.95 -3.01 14.19
CA ASN A 260 -8.97 -2.43 13.32
C ASN A 260 -10.27 -2.09 14.08
N ALA A 261 -10.63 -2.84 15.13
CA ALA A 261 -11.80 -2.55 15.95
C ALA A 261 -11.59 -1.28 16.79
N ASP A 262 -10.39 -1.12 17.37
CA ASP A 262 -10.03 0.03 18.20
C ASP A 262 -10.09 1.33 17.40
N VAL A 263 -9.49 1.35 16.21
CA VAL A 263 -9.45 2.57 15.38
C VAL A 263 -10.81 2.91 14.75
N ARG A 264 -11.70 1.92 14.55
CA ARG A 264 -13.07 2.16 14.07
C ARG A 264 -13.98 2.71 15.15
N ARG A 265 -13.77 2.32 16.41
CA ARG A 265 -14.55 2.79 17.57
C ARG A 265 -13.62 3.16 18.74
N PRO A 266 -12.87 4.27 18.65
CA PRO A 266 -11.91 4.64 19.70
C PRO A 266 -12.54 4.83 21.08
N ALA A 267 -13.78 5.34 21.13
CA ALA A 267 -14.52 5.54 22.39
C ALA A 267 -14.90 4.23 23.09
N ALA A 268 -14.95 3.11 22.38
CA ALA A 268 -15.27 1.79 22.93
C ALA A 268 -14.01 0.93 23.17
N SER A 269 -12.82 1.47 22.88
CA SER A 269 -11.57 0.72 22.97
C SER A 269 -10.98 0.82 24.37
N SER A 270 -10.69 -0.35 24.96
CA SER A 270 -9.98 -0.44 26.24
C SER A 270 -8.57 0.15 26.16
N VAL A 271 -7.91 0.07 25.00
CA VAL A 271 -6.59 0.68 24.75
C VAL A 271 -6.66 2.19 24.90
N PHE A 272 -7.62 2.82 24.21
CA PHE A 272 -7.80 4.28 24.28
C PHE A 272 -8.20 4.72 25.69
N ALA A 273 -9.10 4.00 26.36
CA ALA A 273 -9.49 4.31 27.74
C ALA A 273 -8.31 4.23 28.74
N ARG A 274 -7.44 3.21 28.61
CA ARG A 274 -6.23 3.07 29.44
C ARG A 274 -5.22 4.19 29.19
N LEU A 275 -5.09 4.65 27.95
CA LEU A 275 -4.18 5.74 27.58
C LEU A 275 -4.70 7.12 27.97
N GLU A 276 -6.02 7.32 28.07
CA GLU A 276 -6.62 8.58 28.53
C GLU A 276 -6.40 8.86 30.02
N ALA A 277 -6.25 7.80 30.82
CA ALA A 277 -5.95 7.91 32.25
C ALA A 277 -4.51 8.38 32.52
N ASP A 278 -3.68 8.53 31.48
CA ASP A 278 -2.28 8.94 31.56
C ASP A 278 -2.17 10.47 31.38
N GLU A 279 -1.60 11.19 32.36
CA GLU A 279 -1.47 12.65 32.33
C GLU A 279 -0.21 13.16 31.60
N GLY A 280 0.58 12.25 31.00
CA GLY A 280 1.89 12.55 30.41
C GLY A 280 1.91 12.93 28.91
N PRO A 281 3.11 12.97 28.28
CA PRO A 281 3.31 13.28 26.87
C PRO A 281 2.48 12.42 25.91
N LEU A 282 2.15 11.18 26.33
CA LEU A 282 1.33 10.23 25.59
C LEU A 282 -0.05 10.80 25.20
N ARG A 283 -0.58 11.77 25.96
CA ARG A 283 -1.85 12.45 25.62
C ARG A 283 -1.77 13.21 24.31
N LEU A 284 -0.64 13.87 24.03
CA LEU A 284 -0.43 14.59 22.76
C LEU A 284 -0.33 13.62 21.59
N LEU A 285 0.37 12.51 21.78
CA LEU A 285 0.46 11.44 20.79
C LEU A 285 -0.91 10.81 20.52
N LEU A 286 -1.73 10.62 21.56
CA LEU A 286 -3.08 10.10 21.43
C LEU A 286 -3.98 11.06 20.63
N GLU A 287 -3.81 12.37 20.80
CA GLU A 287 -4.53 13.37 20.00
C GLU A 287 -4.11 13.32 18.52
N VAL A 288 -2.82 13.13 18.23
CA VAL A 288 -2.35 12.91 16.85
C VAL A 288 -2.98 11.65 16.25
N VAL A 289 -3.02 10.54 17.00
CA VAL A 289 -3.68 9.29 16.58
C VAL A 289 -5.18 9.50 16.33
N ARG A 290 -5.89 10.20 17.23
CA ARG A 290 -7.31 10.53 17.06
C ARG A 290 -7.57 11.39 15.85
N ARG A 291 -6.70 12.37 15.62
CA ARG A 291 -6.75 13.22 14.44
C ARG A 291 -6.57 12.39 13.18
N ALA A 292 -5.60 11.48 13.18
CA ALA A 292 -5.34 10.58 12.06
C ALA A 292 -6.49 9.59 11.78
N ILE A 293 -7.27 9.22 12.79
CA ILE A 293 -8.48 8.40 12.68
C ILE A 293 -9.67 9.19 12.12
N ARG A 294 -9.76 10.48 12.49
CA ARG A 294 -10.93 11.35 12.21
C ARG A 294 -10.94 11.92 10.79
N PHE A 295 -9.80 12.22 10.20
CA PHE A 295 -9.69 12.82 8.86
C PHE A 295 -9.60 11.76 7.77
N ALA A 296 -9.83 12.13 6.51
CA ALA A 296 -9.72 11.19 5.41
C ALA A 296 -8.25 10.72 5.23
N PRO A 297 -7.98 9.50 4.74
CA PRO A 297 -6.62 9.01 4.60
C PRO A 297 -5.77 9.87 3.64
N GLU A 298 -6.39 10.56 2.69
CA GLU A 298 -5.74 11.52 1.80
C GLU A 298 -5.43 12.87 2.45
N GLU A 299 -6.13 13.22 3.54
CA GLU A 299 -5.91 14.44 4.32
C GLU A 299 -4.81 14.28 5.36
N LEU A 300 -4.29 13.06 5.54
CA LEU A 300 -3.12 12.82 6.38
C LEU A 300 -1.92 13.53 5.77
N PRO A 301 -1.27 14.46 6.52
CA PRO A 301 -0.08 15.13 6.02
C PRO A 301 1.04 14.12 5.73
N PRO A 302 2.04 14.48 4.90
CA PRO A 302 3.21 13.64 4.68
C PRO A 302 3.85 13.21 6.00
N LEU A 303 4.44 12.01 6.05
CA LEU A 303 5.09 11.50 7.26
C LEU A 303 6.22 12.44 7.71
N SER A 304 6.86 13.15 6.78
CA SER A 304 7.89 14.15 7.09
C SER A 304 7.37 15.33 7.90
N GLU A 305 6.16 15.81 7.57
CA GLU A 305 5.49 16.87 8.31
C GLU A 305 5.01 16.36 9.67
N ILE A 306 4.44 15.15 9.71
CA ILE A 306 4.05 14.51 10.95
C ILE A 306 5.27 14.36 11.88
N ALA A 307 6.38 13.85 11.36
CA ALA A 307 7.65 13.71 12.08
C ALA A 307 8.15 15.04 12.65
N SER A 308 8.16 16.11 11.85
CA SER A 308 8.57 17.45 12.28
C SER A 308 7.68 18.00 13.41
N ARG A 309 6.37 17.82 13.30
CA ARG A 309 5.42 18.21 14.36
C ARG A 309 5.64 17.40 15.63
N LEU A 310 5.91 16.10 15.51
CA LEU A 310 6.17 15.21 16.65
C LEU A 310 7.46 15.56 17.40
N ASP A 311 8.53 15.92 16.66
CA ASP A 311 9.77 16.44 17.25
C ASP A 311 9.48 17.71 18.09
N THR A 312 8.61 18.58 17.58
CA THR A 312 8.22 19.84 18.25
C THR A 312 7.34 19.59 19.49
N LEU A 313 6.57 18.49 19.52
CA LEU A 313 5.65 18.12 20.61
C LEU A 313 6.31 17.34 21.76
N GLY A 314 7.64 17.30 21.84
CA GLY A 314 8.36 16.64 22.93
C GLY A 314 8.57 15.14 22.73
N PHE A 315 8.49 14.66 21.48
CA PHE A 315 8.93 13.31 21.10
C PHE A 315 10.22 13.38 20.25
N PRO A 316 11.30 14.02 20.72
CA PRO A 316 12.51 14.16 19.91
C PRO A 316 13.05 12.79 19.54
N ARG A 317 13.45 12.65 18.27
CA ARG A 317 14.21 11.50 17.81
C ARG A 317 15.49 11.38 18.62
N GLN A 318 15.78 10.20 19.16
CA GLN A 318 17.07 9.92 19.77
C GLN A 318 18.12 10.01 18.68
N ALA A 319 19.09 10.93 18.81
CA ALA A 319 20.10 11.15 17.80
C ALA A 319 20.78 9.82 17.45
N SER A 320 20.54 9.34 16.22
CA SER A 320 21.26 8.25 15.60
C SER A 320 22.75 8.56 15.69
N ARG A 321 23.47 7.98 16.66
CA ARG A 321 24.93 7.90 16.57
C ARG A 321 25.21 7.16 15.26
N PRO A 322 25.91 7.75 14.27
CA PRO A 322 26.34 6.98 13.13
C PRO A 322 27.23 5.86 13.69
N SER A 323 26.87 4.61 13.43
CA SER A 323 27.74 3.46 13.66
C SER A 323 28.85 3.48 12.60
N ALA A 324 29.66 4.53 12.59
CA ALA A 324 30.91 4.58 11.89
C ALA A 324 31.97 3.95 12.80
N ARG A 325 32.15 2.63 12.72
CA ARG A 325 33.50 2.10 12.79
C ARG A 325 33.99 2.03 11.34
N PRO A 326 34.87 2.94 10.87
CA PRO A 326 35.63 2.64 9.68
C PRO A 326 36.42 1.36 9.97
N ALA A 327 36.30 0.38 9.08
CA ALA A 327 37.17 -0.78 9.07
C ALA A 327 38.61 -0.27 9.00
N ARG A 328 39.28 -0.34 10.15
CA ARG A 328 40.71 -0.13 10.28
C ARG A 328 41.35 -1.17 9.36
N ALA A 329 41.90 -0.72 8.24
CA ALA A 329 42.67 -1.54 7.32
C ALA A 329 43.66 -2.37 8.15
N ALA A 330 43.45 -3.68 8.11
CA ALA A 330 44.34 -4.64 8.72
C ALA A 330 45.71 -4.49 8.05
N ARG A 331 46.62 -3.85 8.79
CA ARG A 331 48.05 -3.85 8.51
C ARG A 331 48.52 -5.29 8.72
N ALA A 332 48.58 -6.06 7.64
CA ALA A 332 49.33 -7.31 7.62
C ALA A 332 50.82 -6.94 7.56
N GLN A 333 51.53 -7.18 8.66
CA GLN A 333 52.98 -7.31 8.68
C GLN A 333 53.35 -8.65 8.08
N ALA A 334 53.95 -8.62 6.89
CA ALA A 334 54.91 -9.57 6.32
C ALA A 334 55.30 -8.94 4.97
N ALA A 335 56.53 -8.53 4.66
CA ALA A 335 57.81 -9.13 5.01
C ALA A 335 58.89 -8.04 5.13
N SER A 336 59.76 -8.22 6.13
CA SER A 336 61.12 -7.72 6.11
C SER A 336 61.97 -8.78 5.41
N ALA A 337 62.63 -8.42 4.31
CA ALA A 337 63.96 -8.89 3.91
C ALA A 337 64.29 -8.33 2.52
N LEU A 338 65.57 -7.97 2.34
CA LEU A 338 66.22 -7.53 1.10
C LEU A 338 65.95 -6.05 0.77
N GLY A 339 66.88 -5.12 0.78
CA GLY A 339 68.34 -5.20 0.72
C GLY A 339 68.76 -3.95 -0.04
N THR A 340 69.49 -3.04 0.61
CA THR A 340 70.07 -1.84 0.00
C THR A 340 71.03 -2.26 -1.12
N PRO A 341 71.00 -1.57 -2.27
CA PRO A 341 72.13 -0.70 -2.63
C PRO A 341 71.60 0.63 -3.21
N GLY A 342 72.11 1.78 -2.80
CA GLY A 342 73.38 2.30 -3.28
C GLY A 342 73.11 3.34 -4.39
N THR A 343 72.80 4.58 -4.01
CA THR A 343 72.83 5.72 -4.94
C THR A 343 74.27 6.26 -5.04
N PRO A 344 74.84 6.38 -6.24
CA PRO A 344 76.13 7.02 -6.42
C PRO A 344 76.02 8.54 -6.46
N ASP A 345 77.14 9.12 -6.05
CA ASP A 345 77.52 10.51 -5.97
C ASP A 345 77.51 11.27 -7.31
N THR A 346 77.16 12.57 -7.19
CA THR A 346 77.89 13.75 -7.67
C THR A 346 78.32 13.88 -9.13
N LEU A 347 77.84 14.95 -9.78
CA LEU A 347 78.56 15.93 -10.65
C LEU A 347 77.51 17.03 -10.99
N ALA A 348 77.71 18.35 -10.92
CA ALA A 348 78.78 19.22 -10.49
C ALA A 348 78.16 20.62 -10.29
N GLN A 349 78.67 21.38 -9.33
CA GLN A 349 78.37 22.79 -9.09
C GLN A 349 79.24 23.70 -9.95
N LEU A 350 78.75 24.93 -10.16
CA LEU A 350 79.42 26.26 -10.09
C LEU A 350 78.91 27.21 -11.20
N PRO A 351 78.96 28.54 -11.04
CA PRO A 351 78.45 29.35 -9.93
C PRO A 351 77.53 30.49 -10.44
N LEU A 352 76.56 30.94 -9.62
CA LEU A 352 75.74 32.10 -9.93
C LEU A 352 76.56 33.38 -9.69
N GLU A 353 76.97 34.05 -10.76
CA GLU A 353 77.57 35.37 -10.72
C GLU A 353 76.57 36.40 -10.16
N THR A 354 76.99 37.02 -9.06
CA THR A 354 76.43 38.27 -8.55
C THR A 354 76.72 39.39 -9.56
N THR A 355 75.68 39.86 -10.24
CA THR A 355 75.73 41.10 -11.03
C THR A 355 75.14 42.27 -10.24
N PRO A 356 75.68 43.50 -10.38
CA PRO A 356 75.43 44.61 -9.46
C PRO A 356 74.12 45.35 -9.78
N ALA A 357 73.57 45.98 -8.75
CA ALA A 357 72.44 46.90 -8.83
C ALA A 357 72.65 48.03 -9.89
N PRO A 358 71.60 48.46 -10.61
CA PRO A 358 71.72 49.58 -11.54
C PRO A 358 71.97 50.89 -10.79
N ALA A 359 72.86 51.71 -11.37
CA ALA A 359 73.27 53.00 -10.85
C ALA A 359 72.10 54.00 -10.72
N ARG A 360 72.08 54.71 -9.59
CA ARG A 360 71.28 55.91 -9.36
C ARG A 360 71.60 56.98 -10.42
N PRO A 361 70.60 57.63 -11.04
CA PRO A 361 70.83 58.91 -11.72
C PRO A 361 71.03 60.01 -10.68
N VAL A 362 72.15 60.73 -10.77
CA VAL A 362 72.42 61.96 -10.03
C VAL A 362 71.64 63.11 -10.69
N LEU A 363 70.75 63.77 -9.94
CA LEU A 363 70.11 65.02 -10.35
C LEU A 363 71.06 66.22 -10.16
N PRO A 364 71.07 67.23 -11.07
CA PRO A 364 71.74 68.51 -10.84
C PRO A 364 70.93 69.40 -9.87
N PRO A 365 71.56 70.40 -9.22
CA PRO A 365 70.96 71.11 -8.11
C PRO A 365 69.92 72.15 -8.56
N ASN A 366 68.79 72.11 -7.86
CA ASN A 366 67.90 73.20 -7.45
C ASN A 366 67.81 74.44 -8.35
N ARG A 367 66.64 74.61 -8.98
CA ARG A 367 66.06 75.92 -9.28
C ARG A 367 64.71 76.03 -8.56
N THR A 368 64.70 76.83 -7.50
CA THR A 368 63.58 77.59 -6.93
C THR A 368 62.16 77.02 -7.15
N ALA A 369 61.70 76.18 -6.23
CA ALA A 369 60.29 75.85 -6.09
C ALA A 369 59.55 77.01 -5.41
N VAL A 370 58.62 77.62 -6.15
CA VAL A 370 57.51 78.37 -5.59
C VAL A 370 56.61 77.36 -4.86
N ALA A 371 56.01 77.74 -3.73
CA ALA A 371 55.28 76.84 -2.80
C ALA A 371 54.13 75.98 -3.41
N GLY A 372 53.83 76.11 -4.71
CA GLY A 372 52.91 75.23 -5.45
C GLY A 372 53.52 73.89 -5.90
N ASP A 373 54.84 73.80 -6.11
CA ASP A 373 55.50 72.63 -6.73
C ASP A 373 55.71 71.44 -5.79
N THR A 374 55.78 71.66 -4.47
CA THR A 374 56.13 70.61 -3.49
C THR A 374 54.99 69.60 -3.30
N HIS A 375 53.76 70.08 -3.25
CA HIS A 375 52.58 69.23 -3.11
C HIS A 375 52.28 68.47 -4.41
N GLN A 376 52.53 69.09 -5.57
CA GLN A 376 52.41 68.43 -6.88
C GLN A 376 53.45 67.33 -7.06
N ASN A 377 54.70 67.55 -6.64
CA ASN A 377 55.76 66.54 -6.66
C ASN A 377 55.48 65.37 -5.69
N GLN A 378 54.92 65.63 -4.50
CA GLN A 378 54.49 64.57 -3.58
C GLN A 378 53.38 63.70 -4.18
N ARG A 379 52.38 64.32 -4.83
CA ARG A 379 51.29 63.60 -5.50
C ARG A 379 51.77 62.80 -6.72
N LEU A 380 52.74 63.30 -7.48
CA LEU A 380 53.40 62.54 -8.55
C LEU A 380 54.16 61.32 -8.01
N GLY A 381 54.82 61.45 -6.85
CA GLY A 381 55.45 60.33 -6.15
C GLY A 381 54.43 59.29 -5.65
N ALA A 382 53.28 59.74 -5.17
CA ALA A 382 52.17 58.85 -4.78
C ALA A 382 51.57 58.11 -6.00
N LEU A 383 51.40 58.80 -7.14
CA LEU A 383 50.94 58.18 -8.39
C LEU A 383 51.92 57.09 -8.87
N HIS A 384 53.22 57.38 -8.85
CA HIS A 384 54.25 56.39 -9.17
C HIS A 384 54.17 55.17 -8.25
N THR A 385 53.99 55.39 -6.95
CA THR A 385 53.88 54.33 -5.95
C THR A 385 52.65 53.47 -6.17
N ALA A 386 51.49 54.08 -6.45
CA ALA A 386 50.24 53.38 -6.75
C ALA A 386 50.36 52.51 -8.01
N ILE A 387 51.03 53.02 -9.06
CA ILE A 387 51.32 52.24 -10.28
C ILE A 387 52.23 51.04 -9.98
N GLN A 388 53.30 51.23 -9.19
CA GLN A 388 54.21 50.14 -8.79
C GLN A 388 53.51 49.08 -7.93
N GLN A 389 52.57 49.50 -7.09
CA GLN A 389 51.76 48.61 -6.24
C GLN A 389 50.59 47.96 -6.99
N ARG A 390 50.36 48.32 -8.26
CA ARG A 390 49.19 47.90 -9.06
C ARG A 390 47.85 48.26 -8.42
N ASP A 391 47.79 49.36 -7.67
CA ASP A 391 46.54 49.88 -7.14
C ASP A 391 45.84 50.75 -8.19
N GLU A 392 45.03 50.11 -9.03
CA GLU A 392 44.31 50.75 -10.14
C GLU A 392 43.43 51.91 -9.66
N ARG A 393 42.72 51.75 -8.55
CA ARG A 393 41.75 52.75 -8.06
C ARG A 393 42.45 54.02 -7.65
N GLU A 394 43.52 53.88 -6.85
CA GLU A 394 44.27 55.03 -6.38
C GLU A 394 45.08 55.67 -7.50
N ALA A 395 45.63 54.87 -8.43
CA ALA A 395 46.35 55.37 -9.59
C ALA A 395 45.45 56.17 -10.56
N LEU A 396 44.22 55.71 -10.82
CA LEU A 396 43.25 56.44 -11.65
C LEU A 396 42.72 57.72 -10.99
N ARG A 397 42.51 57.70 -9.68
CA ARG A 397 42.11 58.89 -8.90
C ARG A 397 43.18 59.98 -9.00
N LEU A 398 44.44 59.62 -8.72
CA LEU A 398 45.57 60.54 -8.79
C LEU A 398 45.86 60.99 -10.23
N TRP A 399 45.66 60.13 -11.23
CA TRP A 399 45.75 60.49 -12.64
C TRP A 399 44.71 61.52 -13.06
N ALA A 400 43.44 61.37 -12.65
CA ALA A 400 42.38 62.31 -12.98
C ALA A 400 42.68 63.74 -12.50
N GLU A 401 43.34 63.87 -11.34
CA GLU A 401 43.77 65.16 -10.78
C GLU A 401 45.04 65.72 -11.45
N LEU A 402 45.95 64.86 -11.94
CA LEU A 402 47.27 65.26 -12.41
C LEU A 402 47.45 65.24 -13.93
N ARG A 403 46.49 64.73 -14.71
CA ARG A 403 46.65 64.51 -16.16
C ARG A 403 47.00 65.77 -16.95
N GLU A 404 46.58 66.96 -16.53
CA GLU A 404 46.90 68.20 -17.25
C GLU A 404 48.35 68.68 -17.02
N ALA A 405 49.07 68.07 -16.07
CA ALA A 405 50.46 68.40 -15.77
C ALA A 405 51.45 67.73 -16.74
N PRO A 406 52.39 68.47 -17.36
CA PRO A 406 53.37 67.90 -18.28
C PRO A 406 54.22 66.78 -17.66
N ALA A 407 54.55 66.88 -16.37
CA ALA A 407 55.34 65.88 -15.65
C ALA A 407 54.57 64.57 -15.39
N ALA A 408 53.23 64.61 -15.37
CA ALA A 408 52.40 63.42 -15.16
C ALA A 408 52.24 62.59 -16.45
N GLN A 409 52.36 63.23 -17.62
CA GLN A 409 52.12 62.60 -18.92
C GLN A 409 53.03 61.40 -19.21
N VAL A 410 54.21 61.33 -18.58
CA VAL A 410 55.11 60.16 -18.65
C VAL A 410 54.43 58.88 -18.16
N TYR A 411 53.45 58.99 -17.25
CA TYR A 411 52.71 57.86 -16.70
C TYR A 411 51.48 57.45 -17.52
N ALA A 412 51.07 58.25 -18.53
CA ALA A 412 49.86 58.01 -19.30
C ALA A 412 49.83 56.62 -19.95
N THR A 413 50.93 56.23 -20.61
CA THR A 413 51.05 54.92 -21.27
C THR A 413 51.07 53.77 -20.27
N VAL A 414 51.75 53.94 -19.14
CA VAL A 414 51.86 52.90 -18.10
C VAL A 414 50.50 52.69 -17.42
N LEU A 415 49.75 53.78 -17.17
CA LEU A 415 48.39 53.72 -16.64
C LEU A 415 47.44 53.04 -17.62
N HIS A 416 47.51 53.36 -18.92
CA HIS A 416 46.71 52.68 -19.94
C HIS A 416 47.04 51.18 -20.01
N GLN A 417 48.31 50.79 -19.89
CA GLN A 417 48.71 49.38 -19.83
C GLN A 417 48.20 48.68 -18.56
N LEU A 418 48.23 49.35 -17.41
CA LEU A 418 47.72 48.82 -16.14
C LEU A 418 46.21 48.55 -16.23
N VAL A 419 45.43 49.52 -16.71
CA VAL A 419 43.99 49.38 -16.93
C VAL A 419 43.68 48.26 -17.93
N ALA A 420 44.46 48.18 -19.02
CA ALA A 420 44.32 47.09 -19.99
C ALA A 420 44.58 45.71 -19.35
N GLN A 421 45.58 45.56 -18.49
CA GLN A 421 45.86 44.29 -17.82
C GLN A 421 44.76 43.88 -16.84
N GLU A 422 44.25 44.81 -16.02
CA GLU A 422 43.20 44.53 -15.05
C GLU A 422 41.86 44.20 -15.72
N THR A 423 41.49 44.92 -16.78
CA THR A 423 40.29 44.63 -17.59
C THR A 423 40.36 43.25 -18.25
N HIS A 424 41.50 42.86 -18.84
CA HIS A 424 41.69 41.50 -19.34
C HIS A 424 41.61 40.45 -18.23
N ALA A 425 42.21 40.70 -17.06
CA ALA A 425 42.13 39.81 -15.92
C ALA A 425 40.70 39.68 -15.37
N ALA A 426 39.89 40.73 -15.43
CA ALA A 426 38.47 40.70 -15.07
C ALA A 426 37.65 39.85 -16.05
N ILE A 427 37.87 40.02 -17.36
CA ILE A 427 37.23 39.20 -18.40
C ILE A 427 37.58 37.72 -18.21
N ASP A 428 38.86 37.41 -18.03
CA ASP A 428 39.32 36.03 -17.84
C ASP A 428 38.77 35.40 -16.56
N ARG A 429 38.65 36.18 -15.47
CA ARG A 429 38.01 35.72 -14.23
C ARG A 429 36.53 35.40 -14.46
N ALA A 430 35.80 36.25 -15.17
CA ALA A 430 34.39 36.02 -15.48
C ALA A 430 34.19 34.78 -16.36
N LEU A 431 35.03 34.60 -17.39
CA LEU A 431 35.02 33.41 -18.25
C LEU A 431 35.32 32.13 -17.47
N ARG A 432 36.33 32.14 -16.59
CA ARG A 432 36.65 30.97 -15.74
C ARG A 432 35.51 30.60 -14.78
N ARG A 433 34.82 31.60 -14.24
CA ARG A 433 33.70 31.42 -13.31
C ARG A 433 32.36 31.13 -14.00
N ARG A 434 32.29 31.27 -15.34
CA ARG A 434 31.05 31.20 -16.12
C ARG A 434 29.97 32.17 -15.60
N ASP A 435 30.40 33.35 -15.18
CA ASP A 435 29.54 34.40 -14.64
C ASP A 435 29.17 35.38 -15.77
N ASP A 436 27.94 35.27 -16.26
CA ASP A 436 27.44 36.04 -17.40
C ASP A 436 27.35 37.53 -17.07
N ASP A 437 26.90 37.90 -15.87
CA ASP A 437 26.74 39.30 -15.45
C ASP A 437 28.09 39.96 -15.21
N ALA A 438 29.03 39.25 -14.57
CA ALA A 438 30.39 39.74 -14.40
C ALA A 438 31.13 39.90 -15.74
N LEU A 439 30.86 39.03 -16.72
CA LEU A 439 31.43 39.15 -18.06
C LEU A 439 30.89 40.38 -18.79
N LEU A 440 29.57 40.60 -18.77
CA LEU A 440 28.94 41.78 -19.37
C LEU A 440 29.45 43.07 -18.72
N TYR A 441 29.60 43.08 -17.39
CA TYR A 441 30.18 44.21 -16.65
C TYR A 441 31.64 44.46 -17.04
N ALA A 442 32.49 43.43 -17.05
CA ALA A 442 33.90 43.55 -17.44
C ALA A 442 34.07 44.04 -18.89
N MET A 443 33.18 43.61 -19.80
CA MET A 443 33.15 44.10 -21.18
C MET A 443 32.74 45.56 -21.30
N SER A 444 31.79 46.01 -20.48
CA SER A 444 31.41 47.43 -20.44
C SER A 444 32.56 48.31 -19.94
N GLN A 445 33.33 47.83 -18.96
CA GLN A 445 34.52 48.53 -18.45
C GLN A 445 35.65 48.58 -19.48
N ALA A 446 35.89 47.48 -20.20
CA ALA A 446 36.86 47.44 -21.29
C ALA A 446 36.51 48.45 -22.41
N ALA A 447 35.22 48.56 -22.77
CA ALA A 447 34.76 49.53 -23.75
C ALA A 447 34.93 50.99 -23.27
N ALA A 448 34.60 51.28 -22.01
CA ALA A 448 34.77 52.61 -21.42
C ALA A 448 36.25 53.03 -21.31
N ALA A 449 37.14 52.08 -21.10
CA ALA A 449 38.59 52.29 -21.03
C ALA A 449 39.30 52.29 -22.40
N GLY A 450 38.58 52.04 -23.50
CA GLY A 450 39.18 51.96 -24.85
C GLY A 450 40.03 50.70 -25.09
N VAL A 451 39.88 49.67 -24.27
CA VAL A 451 40.66 48.43 -24.33
C VAL A 451 39.98 47.45 -25.29
N ALA A 452 40.68 47.02 -26.34
CA ALA A 452 40.15 46.07 -27.30
C ALA A 452 40.11 44.64 -26.71
N PRO A 453 38.93 44.02 -26.59
CA PRO A 453 38.81 42.66 -26.08
C PRO A 453 39.19 41.62 -27.14
N ASN A 454 39.57 40.42 -26.69
CA ASN A 454 39.90 39.31 -27.58
C ASN A 454 38.64 38.71 -28.25
N ALA A 455 38.83 37.98 -29.36
CA ALA A 455 37.73 37.40 -30.14
C ALA A 455 36.89 36.35 -29.38
N ALA A 456 37.51 35.62 -28.45
CA ALA A 456 36.84 34.65 -27.59
C ALA A 456 35.88 35.35 -26.61
N ALA A 457 36.31 36.45 -26.00
CA ALA A 457 35.50 37.28 -25.12
C ALA A 457 34.32 37.90 -25.88
N LEU A 458 34.53 38.42 -27.09
CA LEU A 458 33.44 38.95 -27.92
C LEU A 458 32.36 37.90 -28.24
N THR A 459 32.76 36.65 -28.46
CA THR A 459 31.82 35.55 -28.71
C THR A 459 31.11 35.13 -27.43
N ALA A 460 31.84 35.00 -26.32
CA ALA A 460 31.28 34.68 -25.01
C ALA A 460 30.27 35.74 -24.54
N THR A 461 30.55 37.02 -24.77
CA THR A 461 29.68 38.16 -24.44
C THR A 461 28.36 38.13 -25.20
N ARG A 462 28.38 37.77 -26.50
CA ARG A 462 27.15 37.60 -27.28
C ARG A 462 26.28 36.48 -26.72
N LEU A 463 26.88 35.36 -26.34
CA LEU A 463 26.18 34.23 -25.73
C LEU A 463 25.67 34.55 -24.32
N ALA A 464 26.47 35.25 -23.51
CA ALA A 464 26.09 35.70 -22.17
C ALA A 464 24.90 36.65 -22.22
N ARG A 465 24.88 37.61 -23.17
CA ARG A 465 23.75 38.51 -23.39
C ARG A 465 22.45 37.74 -23.69
N ARG A 466 22.51 36.75 -24.59
CA ARG A 466 21.35 35.89 -24.91
C ARG A 466 20.85 35.10 -23.71
N ARG A 467 21.76 34.53 -22.90
CA ARG A 467 21.39 33.81 -21.68
C ARG A 467 20.73 34.72 -20.65
N VAL A 468 21.26 35.93 -20.44
CA VAL A 468 20.68 36.92 -19.52
C VAL A 468 19.29 37.36 -20.00
N GLU A 469 19.13 37.65 -21.30
CA GLU A 469 17.82 37.96 -21.90
C GLU A 469 16.83 36.81 -21.72
N THR A 470 17.27 35.57 -21.97
CA THR A 470 16.40 34.38 -21.85
C THR A 470 16.02 34.12 -20.38
N ARG A 471 16.93 34.31 -19.41
CA ARG A 471 16.59 34.24 -17.97
C ARG A 471 15.57 35.31 -17.58
N ALA A 472 15.70 36.53 -18.10
CA ALA A 472 14.75 37.60 -17.82
C ALA A 472 13.35 37.31 -18.39
N VAL A 473 13.26 36.83 -19.64
CA VAL A 473 11.98 36.46 -20.25
C VAL A 473 11.35 35.25 -19.54
N LEU A 474 12.16 34.25 -19.18
CA LEU A 474 11.69 33.09 -18.41
C LEU A 474 11.14 33.50 -17.04
N ALA A 475 11.86 34.35 -16.30
CA ALA A 475 11.40 34.85 -15.00
C ALA A 475 10.09 35.63 -15.14
N ALA A 476 10.00 36.55 -16.11
CA ALA A 476 8.77 37.30 -16.36
C ALA A 476 7.59 36.41 -16.76
N ALA A 477 7.83 35.37 -17.57
CA ALA A 477 6.79 34.42 -17.98
C ALA A 477 6.31 33.54 -16.82
N LEU A 478 7.20 33.17 -15.90
CA LEU A 478 6.83 32.44 -14.68
C LEU A 478 6.03 33.32 -13.73
N ASP A 479 6.46 34.57 -13.50
CA ASP A 479 5.78 35.52 -12.62
C ASP A 479 4.37 35.89 -13.14
N ALA A 480 4.21 35.99 -14.46
CA ALA A 480 2.94 36.32 -15.11
C ALA A 480 2.05 35.09 -15.41
N ASP A 481 2.50 33.87 -15.07
CA ASP A 481 1.84 32.61 -15.46
C ASP A 481 1.55 32.53 -16.98
N ASP A 482 2.46 33.06 -17.81
CA ASP A 482 2.34 33.16 -19.26
C ASP A 482 2.76 31.86 -19.97
N HIS A 483 1.82 30.93 -20.03
CA HIS A 483 2.00 29.61 -20.62
C HIS A 483 2.44 29.66 -22.10
N PRO A 484 1.83 30.48 -23.00
CA PRO A 484 2.30 30.63 -24.37
C PRO A 484 3.78 30.95 -24.49
N THR A 485 4.27 31.88 -23.68
CA THR A 485 5.68 32.29 -23.70
C THR A 485 6.59 31.17 -23.20
N LEU A 486 6.22 30.45 -22.14
CA LEU A 486 6.97 29.28 -21.66
C LEU A 486 7.09 28.18 -22.74
N VAL A 487 6.00 27.88 -23.43
CA VAL A 487 5.99 26.91 -24.53
C VAL A 487 6.84 27.39 -25.70
N HIS A 488 6.82 28.69 -26.01
CA HIS A 488 7.65 29.29 -27.05
C HIS A 488 9.15 29.13 -26.73
N LEU A 489 9.58 29.50 -25.52
CA LEU A 489 10.98 29.36 -25.06
C LEU A 489 11.48 27.91 -25.14
N HIS A 490 10.60 26.94 -24.83
CA HIS A 490 10.92 25.51 -24.96
C HIS A 490 11.06 25.07 -26.41
N ARG A 491 10.11 25.44 -27.28
CA ARG A 491 10.12 25.06 -28.70
C ARG A 491 11.28 25.67 -29.49
N THR A 492 11.70 26.88 -29.15
CA THR A 492 12.83 27.56 -29.80
C THR A 492 14.19 27.04 -29.33
N GLY A 493 14.23 26.18 -28.29
CA GLY A 493 15.47 25.62 -27.75
C GLY A 493 16.27 26.60 -26.89
N GLN A 494 15.79 27.82 -26.66
CA GLN A 494 16.50 28.86 -25.90
C GLN A 494 16.81 28.44 -24.46
N LEU A 495 15.95 27.61 -23.85
CA LEU A 495 16.16 27.08 -22.51
C LEU A 495 17.37 26.14 -22.40
N SER A 496 17.77 25.48 -23.49
CA SER A 496 18.95 24.60 -23.50
C SER A 496 20.26 25.36 -23.31
N GLU A 497 20.28 26.65 -23.68
CA GLU A 497 21.45 27.53 -23.53
C GLU A 497 21.69 27.92 -22.07
N LEU A 498 20.69 27.78 -21.18
CA LEU A 498 20.77 28.17 -19.77
C LEU A 498 21.45 27.11 -18.88
N GLY A 499 21.64 25.89 -19.38
CA GLY A 499 22.12 24.76 -18.59
C GLY A 499 21.00 24.10 -17.78
N PRO A 500 21.31 23.33 -16.71
CA PRO A 500 20.31 22.66 -15.90
C PRO A 500 19.42 23.68 -15.20
N LEU A 501 18.11 23.56 -15.43
CA LEU A 501 17.09 24.42 -14.81
C LEU A 501 16.75 23.93 -13.41
N ASP A 502 16.26 24.85 -12.57
CA ASP A 502 15.69 24.51 -11.27
C ASP A 502 14.52 23.52 -11.44
N PRO A 503 14.43 22.44 -10.62
CA PRO A 503 13.30 21.52 -10.62
C PRO A 503 11.92 22.20 -10.59
N ALA A 504 11.76 23.34 -9.91
CA ALA A 504 10.51 24.10 -9.87
C ALA A 504 10.15 24.69 -11.25
N ILE A 505 11.14 25.25 -11.95
CA ILE A 505 10.98 25.79 -13.31
C ILE A 505 10.66 24.64 -14.29
N THR A 506 11.35 23.51 -14.16
CA THR A 506 11.06 22.32 -14.98
C THR A 506 9.62 21.84 -14.80
N ARG A 507 9.10 21.84 -13.57
CA ARG A 507 7.69 21.51 -13.29
C ARG A 507 6.72 22.52 -13.90
N ALA A 508 6.98 23.82 -13.76
CA ALA A 508 6.15 24.87 -14.35
C ALA A 508 6.08 24.75 -15.88
N LEU A 509 7.22 24.48 -16.52
CA LEU A 509 7.28 24.27 -17.97
C LEU A 509 6.50 23.02 -18.41
N ALA A 510 6.64 21.92 -17.69
CA ALA A 510 5.93 20.69 -17.99
C ALA A 510 4.41 20.86 -17.79
N ARG A 511 3.97 21.63 -16.79
CA ARG A 511 2.56 22.05 -16.62
C ARG A 511 2.08 22.85 -17.83
N ALA A 512 2.87 23.82 -18.29
CA ALA A 512 2.50 24.66 -19.44
C ALA A 512 2.31 23.83 -20.73
N LEU A 513 3.15 22.83 -20.95
CA LEU A 513 3.05 21.92 -22.09
C LEU A 513 1.84 20.98 -21.99
N ALA A 514 1.55 20.45 -20.80
CA ALA A 514 0.45 19.50 -20.59
C ALA A 514 -0.95 20.16 -20.60
N ARG A 515 -1.04 21.47 -20.34
CA ARG A 515 -2.31 22.19 -20.23
C ARG A 515 -3.18 22.10 -21.49
N GLN A 516 -2.58 22.26 -22.67
CA GLN A 516 -3.31 22.21 -23.94
C GLN A 516 -3.89 20.81 -24.25
N SER A 517 -3.23 19.74 -23.81
CA SER A 517 -3.77 18.38 -23.94
C SER A 517 -4.92 18.15 -22.97
N VAL A 518 -4.81 18.63 -21.73
CA VAL A 518 -5.87 18.48 -20.71
C VAL A 518 -7.11 19.27 -21.11
N GLU A 519 -6.98 20.51 -21.57
CA GLU A 519 -8.11 21.33 -22.00
C GLU A 519 -8.87 20.71 -23.17
N ARG A 520 -8.14 20.12 -24.15
CA ARG A 520 -8.76 19.38 -25.26
C ARG A 520 -9.47 18.11 -24.80
N ALA A 521 -8.87 17.35 -23.88
CA ALA A 521 -9.48 16.15 -23.34
C ALA A 521 -10.73 16.47 -22.50
N VAL A 522 -10.69 17.53 -21.70
CA VAL A 522 -11.86 17.99 -20.92
C VAL A 522 -12.98 18.47 -21.83
N ALA A 523 -12.66 19.06 -22.99
CA ALA A 523 -13.65 19.46 -23.98
C ALA A 523 -14.35 18.26 -24.65
N SER A 524 -13.70 17.10 -24.74
CA SER A 524 -14.29 15.90 -25.32
C SER A 524 -15.16 15.08 -24.35
N ASP A 525 -15.19 15.40 -23.05
CA ASP A 525 -15.88 14.65 -21.98
C ASP A 525 -15.61 13.14 -22.02
N ASP A 526 -14.40 12.76 -22.47
CA ASP A 526 -13.94 11.37 -22.52
C ASP A 526 -13.07 11.11 -21.30
N ASP A 527 -13.63 10.35 -20.35
CA ASP A 527 -12.96 10.04 -19.09
C ASP A 527 -11.59 9.37 -19.33
N VAL A 528 -11.42 8.57 -20.39
CA VAL A 528 -10.14 7.90 -20.72
C VAL A 528 -9.11 8.91 -21.21
N ALA A 529 -9.50 9.78 -22.16
CA ALA A 529 -8.62 10.82 -22.68
C ALA A 529 -8.22 11.83 -21.58
N ILE A 530 -9.16 12.17 -20.70
CA ILE A 530 -8.95 13.07 -19.56
C ILE A 530 -7.97 12.46 -18.56
N CYS A 531 -8.16 11.18 -18.20
CA CYS A 531 -7.25 10.47 -17.30
C CYS A 531 -5.84 10.33 -17.87
N ALA A 532 -5.72 10.10 -19.19
CA ALA A 532 -4.43 9.96 -19.87
C ALA A 532 -3.67 11.28 -20.01
N ALA A 533 -4.38 12.40 -20.17
CA ALA A 533 -3.78 13.72 -20.35
C ALA A 533 -3.30 14.37 -19.04
N ALA A 534 -3.88 14.00 -17.89
CA ALA A 534 -3.60 14.63 -16.60
C ALA A 534 -2.69 13.76 -15.71
N ASP A 535 -1.36 13.98 -15.79
CA ASP A 535 -0.41 13.31 -14.89
C ASP A 535 -0.57 13.81 -13.43
N PRO A 536 -1.01 12.94 -12.50
CA PRO A 536 -1.19 13.32 -11.10
C PRO A 536 0.10 13.72 -10.37
N GLY A 537 1.29 13.51 -10.94
CA GLY A 537 2.56 13.99 -10.38
C GLY A 537 2.85 15.45 -10.71
N LEU A 538 2.25 15.97 -11.79
CA LEU A 538 2.52 17.28 -12.36
C LEU A 538 1.70 18.41 -11.71
N TRP A 539 0.52 18.07 -11.18
CA TRP A 539 -0.52 19.02 -10.78
C TRP A 539 -0.85 19.01 -9.28
N ARG A 540 0.05 18.50 -8.42
CA ARG A 540 -0.19 18.36 -6.96
C ARG A 540 -0.08 19.66 -6.15
N GLU A 541 0.58 20.69 -6.68
CA GLU A 541 0.78 21.94 -5.94
C GLU A 541 -0.48 22.83 -5.99
N GLU A 542 -0.74 23.52 -4.88
CA GLU A 542 -1.97 24.26 -4.57
C GLU A 542 -2.04 25.65 -5.22
N GLU A 543 -1.04 26.00 -6.02
CA GLU A 543 -0.91 27.31 -6.64
C GLU A 543 -1.40 27.25 -8.10
N THR A 544 -2.35 28.13 -8.39
CA THR A 544 -3.09 28.35 -9.65
C THR A 544 -4.02 27.23 -10.14
N ARG A 545 -5.19 27.11 -9.49
CA ARG A 545 -6.30 26.23 -9.95
C ARG A 545 -7.46 27.03 -10.58
N PRO A 546 -7.72 26.92 -11.90
CA PRO A 546 -9.02 27.25 -12.46
C PRO A 546 -10.06 26.23 -11.95
N HIS A 547 -11.00 26.68 -11.12
CA HIS A 547 -11.96 25.82 -10.40
C HIS A 547 -12.75 24.88 -11.33
N ALA A 548 -13.08 25.31 -12.55
CA ALA A 548 -13.93 24.54 -13.47
C ALA A 548 -13.23 23.32 -14.13
N LEU A 549 -11.94 23.42 -14.47
CA LEU A 549 -11.18 22.32 -15.09
C LEU A 549 -11.02 21.16 -14.11
N TRP A 550 -10.72 21.48 -12.85
CA TRP A 550 -10.48 20.50 -11.80
C TRP A 550 -11.72 19.74 -11.38
N THR A 551 -12.88 20.40 -11.27
CA THR A 551 -14.14 19.72 -10.99
C THR A 551 -14.48 18.69 -12.07
N ARG A 552 -14.18 19.00 -13.34
CA ARG A 552 -14.38 18.06 -14.46
C ARG A 552 -13.37 16.92 -14.44
N LEU A 553 -12.12 17.21 -14.13
CA LEU A 553 -11.07 16.20 -14.00
C LEU A 553 -11.36 15.21 -12.86
N ASP A 554 -11.73 15.72 -11.69
CA ASP A 554 -12.08 14.91 -10.52
C ASP A 554 -13.33 14.06 -10.80
N LEU A 555 -14.34 14.63 -11.45
CA LEU A 555 -15.52 13.88 -11.86
C LEU A 555 -15.18 12.75 -12.85
N ALA A 556 -14.32 13.00 -13.84
CA ALA A 556 -13.85 11.98 -14.78
C ALA A 556 -13.07 10.86 -14.07
N TRP A 557 -12.19 11.20 -13.12
CA TRP A 557 -11.49 10.21 -12.30
C TRP A 557 -12.44 9.38 -11.45
N GLN A 558 -13.43 10.01 -10.83
CA GLN A 558 -14.44 9.33 -10.02
C GLN A 558 -15.28 8.36 -10.85
N ARG A 559 -15.75 8.78 -12.03
CA ARG A 559 -16.50 7.93 -12.97
C ARG A 559 -15.68 6.76 -13.48
N SER A 560 -14.43 7.01 -13.87
CA SER A 560 -13.51 5.98 -14.38
C SER A 560 -13.26 4.90 -13.32
N ARG A 561 -12.91 5.32 -12.10
CA ARG A 561 -12.70 4.39 -10.98
C ARG A 561 -13.97 3.61 -10.63
N TRP A 562 -15.10 4.29 -10.51
CA TRP A 562 -16.37 3.64 -10.23
C TRP A 562 -16.72 2.57 -11.28
N THR A 563 -16.47 2.87 -12.56
CA THR A 563 -16.70 1.92 -13.66
C THR A 563 -15.78 0.69 -13.56
N GLN A 564 -14.52 0.90 -13.17
CA GLN A 564 -13.56 -0.19 -12.93
C GLN A 564 -13.99 -1.06 -11.74
N ASP A 565 -14.39 -0.44 -10.62
CA ASP A 565 -14.86 -1.13 -9.42
C ASP A 565 -16.12 -1.96 -9.71
N VAL A 566 -17.07 -1.42 -10.50
CA VAL A 566 -18.26 -2.16 -10.95
C VAL A 566 -17.88 -3.37 -11.80
N ARG A 567 -16.95 -3.21 -12.74
CA ARG A 567 -16.48 -4.32 -13.59
C ARG A 567 -15.76 -5.40 -12.79
N ALA A 568 -14.97 -5.01 -11.79
CA ALA A 568 -14.32 -5.94 -10.87
C ALA A 568 -15.34 -6.72 -10.04
N ALA A 569 -16.31 -6.03 -9.45
CA ALA A 569 -17.37 -6.64 -8.67
C ALA A 569 -18.24 -7.60 -9.52
N LEU A 570 -18.50 -7.27 -10.79
CA LEU A 570 -19.15 -8.16 -11.76
C LEU A 570 -18.34 -9.43 -12.06
N ARG A 571 -17.00 -9.35 -12.12
CA ARG A 571 -16.12 -10.52 -12.31
C ARG A 571 -16.17 -11.44 -11.09
N ARG A 572 -16.12 -10.86 -9.89
CA ARG A 572 -16.17 -11.55 -8.59
C ARG A 572 -17.58 -12.04 -8.22
N ARG A 573 -18.61 -11.61 -8.95
CA ARG A 573 -20.05 -11.84 -8.65
C ARG A 573 -20.45 -11.33 -7.25
N ASP A 574 -19.83 -10.25 -6.81
CA ASP A 574 -20.02 -9.67 -5.48
C ASP A 574 -21.26 -8.75 -5.46
N ALA A 575 -22.43 -9.34 -5.17
CA ALA A 575 -23.70 -8.63 -5.13
C ALA A 575 -23.78 -7.55 -4.03
N PRO A 576 -23.33 -7.78 -2.78
CA PRO A 576 -23.29 -6.74 -1.75
C PRO A 576 -22.45 -5.52 -2.15
N TYR A 577 -21.25 -5.75 -2.70
CA TYR A 577 -20.37 -4.66 -3.09
C TYR A 577 -20.92 -3.87 -4.28
N LEU A 578 -21.50 -4.54 -5.29
CA LEU A 578 -22.19 -3.89 -6.41
C LEU A 578 -23.31 -2.96 -5.94
N ARG A 579 -24.10 -3.38 -4.95
CA ARG A 579 -25.18 -2.56 -4.38
C ARG A 579 -24.62 -1.30 -3.69
N GLY A 580 -23.52 -1.46 -2.95
CA GLY A 580 -22.80 -0.35 -2.32
C GLY A 580 -22.23 0.66 -3.33
N LEU A 581 -21.71 0.17 -4.45
CA LEU A 581 -21.19 1.02 -5.54
C LEU A 581 -22.31 1.81 -6.24
N LEU A 582 -23.44 1.17 -6.56
CA LEU A 582 -24.59 1.86 -7.17
C LEU A 582 -25.13 2.98 -6.27
N ALA A 583 -25.21 2.75 -4.96
CA ALA A 583 -25.69 3.76 -4.01
C ALA A 583 -24.79 5.02 -3.92
N LYS A 584 -23.52 4.91 -4.35
CA LYS A 584 -22.51 5.98 -4.31
C LYS A 584 -22.02 6.36 -5.71
N ALA A 585 -22.84 6.15 -6.74
CA ALA A 585 -22.46 6.43 -8.11
C ALA A 585 -22.20 7.94 -8.34
N PRO A 586 -21.02 8.32 -8.86
CA PRO A 586 -20.78 9.70 -9.30
C PRO A 586 -21.78 10.10 -10.39
N SER A 587 -22.09 11.40 -10.49
CA SER A 587 -23.06 11.89 -11.47
C SER A 587 -22.68 11.43 -12.88
N GLY A 588 -23.59 10.82 -13.64
CA GLY A 588 -23.34 10.33 -15.00
C GLY A 588 -22.42 9.10 -15.12
N ALA A 589 -21.97 8.48 -14.02
CA ALA A 589 -21.12 7.29 -14.07
C ALA A 589 -21.83 6.06 -14.68
N GLU A 590 -23.12 5.89 -14.39
CA GLU A 590 -23.92 4.77 -14.92
C GLU A 590 -24.03 4.78 -16.45
N ALA A 591 -23.97 5.96 -17.09
CA ALA A 591 -23.98 6.10 -18.54
C ALA A 591 -22.68 5.61 -19.20
N ARG A 592 -21.60 5.41 -18.43
CA ARG A 592 -20.33 4.85 -18.91
C ARG A 592 -20.34 3.31 -18.95
N LEU A 593 -21.37 2.68 -18.38
CA LEU A 593 -21.58 1.24 -18.49
C LEU A 593 -22.38 0.90 -19.75
N THR A 594 -21.95 -0.14 -20.45
CA THR A 594 -22.70 -0.72 -21.56
C THR A 594 -24.05 -1.27 -21.08
N ASP A 595 -25.04 -1.38 -21.98
CA ASP A 595 -26.34 -1.99 -21.66
C ASP A 595 -26.20 -3.45 -21.20
N VAL A 596 -25.15 -4.15 -21.65
CA VAL A 596 -24.84 -5.51 -21.22
C VAL A 596 -24.35 -5.52 -19.77
N GLU A 597 -23.45 -4.61 -19.41
CA GLU A 597 -22.94 -4.46 -18.05
C GLU A 597 -24.06 -4.08 -17.08
N ARG A 598 -24.89 -3.08 -17.40
CA ARG A 598 -26.04 -2.69 -16.56
C ARG A 598 -26.98 -3.87 -16.30
N ARG A 599 -27.32 -4.65 -17.34
CA ARG A 599 -28.13 -5.87 -17.19
C ARG A 599 -27.43 -6.96 -16.38
N ARG A 600 -26.10 -7.08 -16.45
CA ARG A 600 -25.34 -8.03 -15.62
C ARG A 600 -25.31 -7.60 -14.16
N VAL A 601 -25.19 -6.30 -13.87
CA VAL A 601 -25.21 -5.76 -12.50
C VAL A 601 -26.54 -6.11 -11.84
N GLN A 602 -27.66 -5.75 -12.49
CA GLN A 602 -28.99 -6.01 -11.97
C GLN A 602 -29.23 -7.50 -11.73
N ARG A 603 -28.86 -8.37 -12.67
CA ARG A 603 -28.96 -9.83 -12.50
C ARG A 603 -28.12 -10.35 -11.34
N THR A 604 -26.90 -9.84 -11.16
CA THR A 604 -26.01 -10.29 -10.08
C THR A 604 -26.57 -9.88 -8.71
N ILE A 605 -27.08 -8.65 -8.60
CA ILE A 605 -27.72 -8.15 -7.37
C ILE A 605 -28.97 -8.98 -7.03
N ALA A 606 -29.85 -9.21 -8.01
CA ALA A 606 -31.07 -10.00 -7.81
C ALA A 606 -30.76 -11.42 -7.35
N ARG A 607 -29.78 -12.09 -7.98
CA ARG A 607 -29.32 -13.44 -7.57
C ARG A 607 -28.77 -13.46 -6.15
N GLY A 608 -27.96 -12.47 -5.78
CA GLY A 608 -27.42 -12.37 -4.41
C GLY A 608 -28.50 -12.09 -3.36
N GLN A 609 -29.54 -11.33 -3.71
CA GLN A 609 -30.70 -11.09 -2.84
C GLN A 609 -31.51 -12.36 -2.62
N ALA A 610 -31.82 -13.10 -3.69
CA ALA A 610 -32.54 -14.36 -3.60
C ALA A 610 -31.79 -15.39 -2.75
N ALA A 611 -30.46 -15.51 -2.92
CA ALA A 611 -29.61 -16.38 -2.11
C ALA A 611 -29.62 -16.00 -0.62
N SER A 612 -29.42 -14.71 -0.32
CA SER A 612 -29.43 -14.23 1.08
C SER A 612 -30.80 -14.39 1.74
N ARG A 613 -31.89 -14.23 0.99
CA ARG A 613 -33.25 -14.45 1.49
C ARG A 613 -33.49 -15.91 1.85
N LEU A 614 -33.05 -16.85 1.01
CA LEU A 614 -33.13 -18.28 1.28
C LEU A 614 -32.34 -18.68 2.53
N GLU A 615 -31.10 -18.19 2.67
CA GLU A 615 -30.28 -18.44 3.87
C GLU A 615 -30.92 -17.89 5.15
N SER A 616 -31.58 -16.74 5.07
CA SER A 616 -32.31 -16.16 6.21
C SER A 616 -33.55 -16.99 6.54
N ALA A 617 -34.30 -17.41 5.53
CA ALA A 617 -35.50 -18.24 5.70
C ALA A 617 -35.16 -19.60 6.31
N LEU A 618 -34.04 -20.22 5.92
CA LEU A 618 -33.59 -21.50 6.48
C LEU A 618 -33.14 -21.42 7.94
N ARG A 619 -32.66 -20.26 8.40
CA ARG A 619 -32.22 -20.09 9.79
C ARG A 619 -33.37 -19.85 10.77
N GLU A 620 -34.32 -19.00 10.39
CA GLU A 620 -35.31 -18.46 11.34
C GLU A 620 -36.73 -18.37 10.76
N GLY A 621 -36.93 -18.68 9.47
CA GLY A 621 -38.20 -18.50 8.78
C GLY A 621 -39.16 -19.70 8.91
N PRO A 622 -40.48 -19.48 8.83
CA PRO A 622 -41.45 -20.57 8.71
C PRO A 622 -41.27 -21.33 7.38
N ASP A 623 -41.64 -22.62 7.37
CA ASP A 623 -41.50 -23.54 6.21
C ASP A 623 -42.02 -22.96 4.88
N ARG A 624 -43.09 -22.14 4.92
CA ARG A 624 -43.65 -21.47 3.74
C ARG A 624 -42.71 -20.41 3.15
N GLU A 625 -42.04 -19.62 3.98
CA GLU A 625 -41.09 -18.60 3.52
C GLU A 625 -39.85 -19.23 2.87
N VAL A 626 -39.45 -20.42 3.32
CA VAL A 626 -38.37 -21.20 2.70
C VAL A 626 -38.76 -21.61 1.28
N VAL A 627 -39.99 -22.08 1.06
CA VAL A 627 -40.49 -22.46 -0.29
C VAL A 627 -40.61 -21.25 -1.21
N GLU A 628 -41.14 -20.13 -0.70
CA GLU A 628 -41.22 -18.88 -1.46
C GLU A 628 -39.81 -18.38 -1.85
N ALA A 629 -38.84 -18.46 -0.93
CA ALA A 629 -37.45 -18.10 -1.21
C ALA A 629 -36.75 -19.06 -2.19
N LEU A 630 -37.08 -20.37 -2.15
CA LEU A 630 -36.58 -21.35 -3.12
C LEU A 630 -37.11 -21.07 -4.53
N ALA A 631 -38.40 -20.76 -4.67
CA ALA A 631 -38.99 -20.39 -5.95
C ALA A 631 -38.40 -19.07 -6.51
N GLU A 632 -38.12 -18.11 -5.63
CA GLU A 632 -37.42 -16.87 -5.99
C GLU A 632 -35.97 -17.13 -6.44
N LEU A 633 -35.25 -18.02 -5.75
CA LEU A 633 -33.90 -18.44 -6.13
C LEU A 633 -33.89 -19.11 -7.52
N GLU A 634 -34.82 -20.03 -7.75
CA GLU A 634 -34.97 -20.75 -9.02
C GLU A 634 -35.30 -19.80 -10.18
N SER A 635 -36.26 -18.90 -9.99
CA SER A 635 -36.64 -17.92 -11.02
C SER A 635 -35.53 -16.89 -11.31
N SER A 636 -34.66 -16.59 -10.34
CA SER A 636 -33.48 -15.73 -10.54
C SER A 636 -32.31 -16.44 -11.26
N GLY A 637 -32.35 -17.77 -11.35
CA GLY A 637 -31.27 -18.61 -11.86
C GLY A 637 -29.97 -18.45 -11.07
N ALA A 638 -30.06 -18.13 -9.78
CA ALA A 638 -28.91 -18.12 -8.89
C ALA A 638 -28.44 -19.56 -8.63
N PRO A 639 -27.12 -19.82 -8.62
CA PRO A 639 -26.64 -21.11 -8.17
C PRO A 639 -26.96 -21.29 -6.68
N PHE A 640 -27.29 -22.51 -6.28
CA PHE A 640 -27.33 -22.87 -4.86
C PHE A 640 -25.92 -22.73 -4.26
N SER A 641 -25.83 -22.25 -3.03
CA SER A 641 -24.56 -22.24 -2.29
C SER A 641 -24.11 -23.68 -2.02
N ASP A 642 -22.81 -23.94 -2.07
CA ASP A 642 -22.25 -25.24 -1.65
C ASP A 642 -22.35 -25.44 -0.12
N GLU A 643 -22.57 -24.34 0.63
CA GLU A 643 -22.73 -24.33 2.09
C GLU A 643 -24.20 -24.44 2.53
N LEU A 644 -25.14 -24.58 1.60
CA LEU A 644 -26.56 -24.71 1.91
C LEU A 644 -26.81 -26.04 2.64
N ASP A 645 -27.51 -25.98 3.78
CA ASP A 645 -27.94 -27.17 4.51
C ASP A 645 -29.09 -27.86 3.76
N TRP A 646 -28.74 -28.74 2.84
CA TRP A 646 -29.69 -29.56 2.09
C TRP A 646 -30.54 -30.47 2.98
N SER A 647 -30.08 -30.79 4.20
CA SER A 647 -30.88 -31.55 5.15
C SER A 647 -32.02 -30.71 5.72
N ALA A 648 -31.77 -29.42 6.00
CA ALA A 648 -32.79 -28.47 6.41
C ALA A 648 -33.82 -28.24 5.30
N VAL A 649 -33.37 -28.04 4.05
CA VAL A 649 -34.26 -27.91 2.87
C VAL A 649 -35.13 -29.15 2.69
N ARG A 650 -34.54 -30.35 2.74
CA ARG A 650 -35.28 -31.62 2.62
C ARG A 650 -36.28 -31.79 3.76
N GLY A 651 -35.89 -31.45 4.99
CA GLY A 651 -36.77 -31.49 6.15
C GLY A 651 -38.02 -30.61 5.99
N VAL A 652 -37.88 -29.42 5.41
CA VAL A 652 -39.03 -28.53 5.10
C VAL A 652 -39.95 -29.16 4.05
N VAL A 653 -39.39 -29.68 2.96
CA VAL A 653 -40.16 -30.32 1.87
C VAL A 653 -40.91 -31.56 2.36
N ASP A 654 -40.26 -32.38 3.18
CA ASP A 654 -40.85 -33.59 3.77
C ASP A 654 -42.01 -33.24 4.70
N ARG A 655 -41.87 -32.21 5.55
CA ARG A 655 -42.94 -31.70 6.43
C ARG A 655 -44.15 -31.20 5.66
N LEU A 656 -43.94 -30.44 4.59
CA LEU A 656 -45.03 -29.92 3.76
C LEU A 656 -45.74 -31.03 2.97
N SER A 657 -44.98 -31.98 2.40
CA SER A 657 -45.53 -33.14 1.69
C SER A 657 -46.38 -34.02 2.60
N LEU A 658 -45.96 -34.16 3.85
CA LEU A 658 -46.68 -34.90 4.89
C LEU A 658 -47.97 -34.17 5.30
N ALA A 659 -47.92 -32.84 5.45
CA ALA A 659 -49.10 -32.02 5.72
C ALA A 659 -50.11 -32.04 4.55
N ASP A 660 -49.64 -32.00 3.30
CA ASP A 660 -50.50 -32.11 2.11
C ASP A 660 -51.12 -33.50 2.00
N SER A 661 -50.36 -34.57 2.28
CA SER A 661 -50.86 -35.95 2.29
C SER A 661 -51.93 -36.18 3.36
N LEU A 662 -51.78 -35.55 4.53
CA LEU A 662 -52.78 -35.58 5.59
C LEU A 662 -54.05 -34.83 5.17
N ARG A 663 -53.91 -33.61 4.60
CA ARG A 663 -55.04 -32.84 4.07
C ARG A 663 -55.78 -33.57 2.96
N ALA A 664 -55.07 -34.27 2.08
CA ALA A 664 -55.67 -35.07 1.02
C ALA A 664 -56.47 -36.27 1.57
N ALA A 665 -55.96 -36.96 2.60
CA ALA A 665 -56.68 -38.05 3.25
C ALA A 665 -57.93 -37.57 4.01
N MET A 666 -57.91 -36.34 4.53
CA MET A 666 -59.08 -35.71 5.16
C MET A 666 -60.15 -35.27 4.15
N ALA A 667 -59.74 -34.91 2.93
CA ALA A 667 -60.63 -34.37 1.91
C ALA A 667 -61.40 -35.44 1.10
N THR A 668 -61.15 -36.73 1.33
CA THR A 668 -61.95 -37.80 0.72
C THR A 668 -63.31 -37.91 1.39
N GLU A 669 -64.35 -38.30 0.64
CA GLU A 669 -65.69 -38.56 1.17
C GLU A 669 -66.07 -40.04 0.98
N PRO A 670 -66.10 -40.86 2.05
CA PRO A 670 -65.71 -40.55 3.42
C PRO A 670 -64.17 -40.39 3.61
N PRO A 671 -63.71 -39.78 4.71
CA PRO A 671 -62.28 -39.58 5.00
C PRO A 671 -61.50 -40.90 5.06
N ASP A 672 -60.29 -40.92 4.51
CA ASP A 672 -59.43 -42.12 4.46
C ASP A 672 -58.71 -42.32 5.81
N MET A 673 -59.44 -42.96 6.74
CA MET A 673 -58.99 -43.14 8.12
C MET A 673 -57.75 -44.04 8.23
N GLU A 674 -57.58 -45.02 7.33
CA GLU A 674 -56.42 -45.92 7.31
C GLU A 674 -55.14 -45.16 6.92
N ARG A 675 -55.24 -44.30 5.91
CA ARG A 675 -54.14 -43.43 5.50
C ARG A 675 -53.82 -42.38 6.56
N MET A 676 -54.83 -41.79 7.20
CA MET A 676 -54.63 -40.86 8.31
C MET A 676 -53.92 -41.52 9.51
N ALA A 677 -54.31 -42.75 9.89
CA ALA A 677 -53.69 -43.50 10.99
C ALA A 677 -52.19 -43.74 10.77
N ARG A 678 -51.77 -44.01 9.53
CA ARG A 678 -50.36 -44.20 9.17
C ARG A 678 -49.56 -42.90 9.19
N LEU A 679 -50.16 -41.79 8.77
CA LEU A 679 -49.46 -40.52 8.60
C LEU A 679 -49.39 -39.69 9.89
N LEU A 680 -50.38 -39.81 10.80
CA LEU A 680 -50.49 -39.02 12.03
C LEU A 680 -49.25 -39.06 12.93
N PRO A 681 -48.63 -40.22 13.25
CA PRO A 681 -47.47 -40.27 14.13
C PRO A 681 -46.26 -39.53 13.55
N ALA A 682 -46.02 -39.70 12.25
CA ALA A 682 -44.95 -39.01 11.52
C ALA A 682 -45.25 -37.50 11.43
N ALA A 683 -46.51 -37.13 11.17
CA ALA A 683 -46.94 -35.74 11.05
C ALA A 683 -46.75 -34.99 12.37
N ARG A 684 -47.12 -35.61 13.50
CA ARG A 684 -46.93 -35.05 14.83
C ARG A 684 -45.46 -34.85 15.18
N ALA A 685 -44.63 -35.85 14.90
CA ALA A 685 -43.20 -35.78 15.18
C ALA A 685 -42.49 -34.71 14.33
N ALA A 686 -42.94 -34.50 13.09
CA ALA A 686 -42.30 -33.59 12.16
C ALA A 686 -42.82 -32.14 12.28
N LEU A 687 -44.11 -31.93 12.54
CA LEU A 687 -44.74 -30.60 12.55
C LEU A 687 -44.85 -29.96 13.96
N GLY A 688 -44.67 -30.73 15.04
CA GLY A 688 -44.72 -30.20 16.41
C GLY A 688 -46.02 -29.44 16.75
N ASP A 689 -45.93 -28.51 17.71
CA ASP A 689 -47.01 -27.59 18.16
C ASP A 689 -47.21 -26.38 17.20
N LEU A 690 -46.90 -26.51 15.90
CA LEU A 690 -47.12 -25.45 14.90
C LEU A 690 -48.62 -25.28 14.61
N GLN A 691 -49.35 -24.69 15.55
CA GLN A 691 -50.73 -24.23 15.35
C GLN A 691 -50.79 -22.71 15.28
N ARG A 692 -51.25 -22.20 14.12
CA ARG A 692 -52.16 -21.04 14.10
C ARG A 692 -53.37 -21.15 13.17
N ALA A 693 -53.60 -22.27 12.46
CA ALA A 693 -54.82 -22.43 11.65
C ALA A 693 -55.09 -23.87 11.15
N GLY A 694 -55.13 -24.88 12.03
CA GLY A 694 -55.50 -26.25 11.66
C GLY A 694 -56.29 -26.97 12.75
N PRO A 695 -57.07 -28.02 12.42
CA PRO A 695 -57.86 -28.79 13.39
C PRO A 695 -56.96 -29.30 14.53
N GLU A 696 -57.50 -29.33 15.75
CA GLU A 696 -56.73 -29.75 16.92
C GLU A 696 -56.29 -31.21 16.75
N TRP A 697 -54.98 -31.48 16.85
CA TRP A 697 -54.41 -32.82 16.65
C TRP A 697 -55.13 -33.90 17.49
N ALA A 698 -55.59 -33.52 18.68
CA ALA A 698 -56.37 -34.36 19.57
C ALA A 698 -57.70 -34.81 18.96
N GLU A 699 -58.40 -33.94 18.21
CA GLU A 699 -59.66 -34.27 17.54
C GLU A 699 -59.44 -35.27 16.40
N LEU A 700 -58.37 -35.09 15.62
CA LEU A 700 -58.00 -36.01 14.53
C LEU A 700 -57.59 -37.39 15.07
N GLU A 701 -56.80 -37.42 16.13
CA GLU A 701 -56.38 -38.66 16.79
C GLU A 701 -57.58 -39.40 17.38
N GLN A 702 -58.48 -38.68 18.04
CA GLN A 702 -59.71 -39.25 18.58
C GLN A 702 -60.63 -39.77 17.48
N ALA A 703 -60.72 -39.10 16.33
CA ALA A 703 -61.48 -39.57 15.17
C ALA A 703 -60.92 -40.87 14.59
N VAL A 704 -59.59 -40.97 14.44
CA VAL A 704 -58.92 -42.19 13.96
C VAL A 704 -59.08 -43.35 14.93
N LEU A 705 -58.88 -43.10 16.24
CA LEU A 705 -59.07 -44.11 17.27
C LEU A 705 -60.53 -44.61 17.34
N ARG A 706 -61.50 -43.69 17.19
CA ARG A 706 -62.93 -44.04 17.11
C ARG A 706 -63.23 -44.90 15.88
N ALA A 707 -62.70 -44.56 14.70
CA ALA A 707 -62.90 -45.35 13.50
C ALA A 707 -62.27 -46.76 13.61
N ALA A 708 -61.04 -46.86 14.09
CA ALA A 708 -60.35 -48.13 14.31
C ALA A 708 -61.04 -48.99 15.39
N HIS A 709 -61.64 -48.37 16.41
CA HIS A 709 -62.45 -49.10 17.40
C HIS A 709 -63.76 -49.60 16.79
N LEU A 710 -64.44 -48.81 15.96
CA LEU A 710 -65.63 -49.23 15.24
C LEU A 710 -65.34 -50.40 14.28
N GLU A 711 -64.22 -50.36 13.54
CA GLU A 711 -63.81 -51.47 12.67
C GLU A 711 -63.52 -52.75 13.45
N ARG A 712 -62.74 -52.68 14.55
CA ARG A 712 -62.48 -53.85 15.40
C ARG A 712 -63.77 -54.46 15.96
N LEU A 713 -64.74 -53.63 16.32
CA LEU A 713 -66.04 -54.09 16.79
C LEU A 713 -66.83 -54.77 15.67
N ARG A 714 -66.81 -54.24 14.45
CA ARG A 714 -67.43 -54.87 13.27
C ARG A 714 -66.74 -56.16 12.84
N GLU A 715 -65.41 -56.24 12.93
CA GLU A 715 -64.66 -57.47 12.67
C GLU A 715 -64.98 -58.54 13.72
N ALA A 716 -65.05 -58.16 15.00
CA ALA A 716 -65.48 -59.05 16.06
C ALA A 716 -66.92 -59.55 15.83
N LEU A 717 -67.84 -58.67 15.41
CA LEU A 717 -69.21 -59.03 15.02
C LEU A 717 -69.22 -60.02 13.84
N GLY A 718 -68.38 -59.79 12.82
CA GLY A 718 -68.23 -60.69 11.68
C GLY A 718 -67.65 -62.06 12.05
N SER A 719 -66.86 -62.14 13.12
CA SER A 719 -66.31 -63.41 13.62
C SER A 719 -67.33 -64.30 14.35
N GLY A 720 -68.44 -63.71 14.84
CA GLY A 720 -69.48 -64.41 15.60
C GLY A 720 -69.04 -64.94 16.98
N ASP A 721 -67.83 -64.61 17.44
CA ASP A 721 -67.31 -65.04 18.75
C ASP A 721 -67.74 -64.05 19.85
N ASP A 722 -68.69 -64.49 20.70
CA ASP A 722 -69.21 -63.73 21.84
C ASP A 722 -68.09 -63.15 22.73
N SER A 723 -66.95 -63.85 22.88
CA SER A 723 -65.84 -63.37 23.72
C SER A 723 -65.09 -62.21 23.07
N ARG A 724 -64.88 -62.28 21.74
CA ARG A 724 -64.25 -61.20 20.96
C ARG A 724 -65.14 -59.98 20.84
N ILE A 725 -66.45 -60.20 20.67
CA ILE A 725 -67.46 -59.13 20.60
C ILE A 725 -67.53 -58.41 21.94
N ALA A 726 -67.58 -59.13 23.06
CA ALA A 726 -67.57 -58.52 24.39
C ALA A 726 -66.27 -57.72 24.64
N ALA A 727 -65.11 -58.29 24.31
CA ALA A 727 -63.81 -57.63 24.49
C ALA A 727 -63.63 -56.38 23.61
N ALA A 728 -64.25 -56.34 22.42
CA ALA A 728 -64.24 -55.17 21.55
C ALA A 728 -65.30 -54.12 21.93
N ALA A 729 -66.37 -54.51 22.61
CA ALA A 729 -67.50 -53.64 22.94
C ALA A 729 -67.46 -53.02 24.35
N ASP A 730 -66.66 -53.57 25.28
CA ASP A 730 -66.56 -53.11 26.67
C ASP A 730 -65.11 -53.25 27.20
N PRO A 731 -64.44 -52.16 27.63
CA PRO A 731 -64.93 -50.78 27.71
C PRO A 731 -65.12 -50.11 26.34
N ASP A 732 -66.06 -49.16 26.27
CA ASP A 732 -66.37 -48.35 25.08
C ASP A 732 -65.83 -46.90 25.22
N PRO A 733 -64.51 -46.68 25.20
CA PRO A 733 -63.91 -45.37 25.46
C PRO A 733 -64.20 -44.33 24.36
N PHE A 734 -64.61 -44.76 23.16
CA PHE A 734 -64.86 -43.88 22.02
C PHE A 734 -66.34 -43.79 21.61
N HIS A 735 -67.23 -44.35 22.44
CA HIS A 735 -68.69 -44.36 22.24
C HIS A 735 -69.12 -44.97 20.88
N VAL A 736 -68.38 -45.95 20.37
CA VAL A 736 -68.62 -46.51 19.02
C VAL A 736 -69.88 -47.35 18.92
N ARG A 737 -70.40 -47.84 20.05
CA ARG A 737 -71.66 -48.61 20.08
C ARG A 737 -72.86 -47.81 19.56
N GLY A 738 -72.84 -46.48 19.72
CA GLY A 738 -73.89 -45.58 19.21
C GLY A 738 -73.85 -45.37 17.69
N LEU A 739 -72.79 -45.84 17.01
CA LEU A 739 -72.60 -45.71 15.56
C LEU A 739 -72.93 -47.01 14.80
N LEU A 740 -73.32 -48.07 15.50
CA LEU A 740 -73.71 -49.36 14.94
C LEU A 740 -75.11 -49.30 14.32
N GLY A 741 -75.37 -50.13 13.31
CA GLY A 741 -76.72 -50.37 12.80
C GLY A 741 -77.61 -51.03 13.84
N GLN A 742 -78.94 -50.96 13.67
CA GLN A 742 -79.90 -51.52 14.64
C GLN A 742 -79.67 -53.01 14.92
N ASP A 743 -79.34 -53.79 13.88
CA ASP A 743 -79.08 -55.23 13.99
C ASP A 743 -77.75 -55.52 14.72
N GLU A 744 -76.69 -54.80 14.37
CA GLU A 744 -75.38 -54.90 15.02
C GLU A 744 -75.45 -54.54 16.51
N ALA A 745 -76.17 -53.46 16.83
CA ALA A 745 -76.38 -53.00 18.21
C ALA A 745 -77.14 -54.03 19.06
N ALA A 746 -78.14 -54.71 18.48
CA ALA A 746 -78.89 -55.76 19.16
C ALA A 746 -78.01 -56.98 19.49
N ILE A 747 -77.11 -57.36 18.58
CA ILE A 747 -76.15 -58.45 18.80
C ILE A 747 -75.16 -58.09 19.92
N VAL A 748 -74.57 -56.90 19.88
CA VAL A 748 -73.65 -56.42 20.92
C VAL A 748 -74.34 -56.37 22.29
N ALA A 749 -75.57 -55.86 22.36
CA ALA A 749 -76.34 -55.79 23.61
C ALA A 749 -76.65 -57.17 24.20
N ALA A 750 -77.00 -58.15 23.35
CA ALA A 750 -77.24 -59.52 23.77
C ALA A 750 -75.97 -60.18 24.32
N VAL A 751 -74.83 -60.01 23.64
CA VAL A 751 -73.53 -60.57 24.04
C VAL A 751 -73.05 -59.98 25.37
N LEU A 752 -73.12 -58.65 25.53
CA LEU A 752 -72.76 -57.97 26.78
C LEU A 752 -73.68 -58.39 27.94
N GLY A 753 -74.98 -58.54 27.69
CA GLY A 753 -75.93 -59.05 28.67
C GLY A 753 -75.60 -60.47 29.15
N ARG A 754 -75.18 -61.36 28.23
CA ARG A 754 -74.73 -62.73 28.56
C ARG A 754 -73.42 -62.72 29.36
N THR A 755 -72.42 -61.98 28.92
CA THR A 755 -71.11 -61.92 29.59
C THR A 755 -71.19 -61.27 30.97
N HIS A 756 -71.93 -60.17 31.13
CA HIS A 756 -72.15 -59.55 32.45
C HIS A 756 -72.90 -60.48 33.42
N ALA A 757 -73.85 -61.29 32.93
CA ALA A 757 -74.52 -62.30 33.75
C ALA A 757 -73.59 -63.45 34.15
N GLN A 758 -72.64 -63.83 33.29
CA GLN A 758 -71.66 -64.90 33.53
C GLN A 758 -70.56 -64.47 34.52
N VAL A 759 -70.08 -63.23 34.42
CA VAL A 759 -69.13 -62.64 35.39
C VAL A 759 -69.76 -62.50 36.78
N ARG A 760 -71.03 -62.08 36.88
CA ARG A 760 -71.75 -62.04 38.17
C ARG A 760 -71.93 -63.41 38.83
N ARG A 761 -72.07 -64.48 38.04
CA ARG A 761 -72.16 -65.87 38.54
C ARG A 761 -70.82 -66.49 38.96
N HIS A 762 -69.68 -65.93 38.56
CA HIS A 762 -68.35 -66.37 39.00
C HIS A 762 -67.74 -65.52 40.12
N ALA A 763 -68.29 -64.32 40.36
CA ALA A 763 -67.93 -63.46 41.48
C ALA A 763 -68.82 -63.65 42.74
N SER A 764 -69.85 -64.48 42.64
CA SER A 764 -70.66 -65.00 43.75
C SER A 764 -70.14 -66.39 44.11
#